data_AF-A0A537R3W5-F1
#
_entry.id   AF-A0A537R3W5-F1
#
_cell.length_a   1.000
_cell.length_b   1.000
_cell.length_c   1.000
_cell.angle_alpha   90.00
_cell.angle_beta   90.00
_cell.angle_gamma   90.00
#
_symmetry.space_group_name_H-M   'P 1'
#
loop_
_entity.id
_entity.type
_entity.pdbx_description
1 polymer ?
#
loop_
_entity_poly.entity_id
_entity_poly.type
_entity_poly.pdbx_seq_one_letter_code
_entity_poly.pdbx_strand_id
1 'polypeptide(L)'
;TSRYQEHAARPAPHVLKFQCDLVMDGRKLARPVNYALVRITPTDAVDVDESRRPFVIIDPRAGHGPGIGGFKAQKAGHPCYFIGFLPNPLPGQTIEDIAHAEAAFLERVIALHPLADGKPAVIGNCQAGWAVMMLAAVRPDLFGPIIVAGSPLSYWAGVHGQNPMRYTGGLLGGSWLTAMMGDLGNGKFDGAWLVTNFENLNPANTFWTKLFNVYSKVDKEAPRFLEFEQWWGGHVLLNAEEMQFIADELFIGNKLATAELATSKGKRIDLRNIRTPIVVFCSKADNITPPQQALDWILDLYESVEDMQANGQTIVYAIHESIGHLGIFVSSSVATKEHDQFASNIDLIDVLPPGLYEAVMTPKHPDDRDADLIGGDYLVHFEARTLDDIRSLGGNNEEDERRFATAARVSQINLGLYRTLFQPWVRGFANEGYAEAMRRLHPQRLQYEIFSRANPFMRLLDPWMTLINGHRRPVSNENVFWQAQQRYSDWMETSLDAYRDVRDHLVEAYFHSVYGSPLVQALVGLKATDRSPRRKPGEDPAHLALVSRRIAELKEGISEGGAREAVIRALLYIRMPDGVADERGFNLLRRLRKDAGSGLTLAAFKKMLREQFFLLLLDERRAIEAIPAMLDREPELAARMANNLRALLGVVGVSSSESKARLGEVEEMFKVSGSHRAAGRTGREHRELEPIATERARPARGAKHA
;
A
#
# COMPACT_ATOMS: atom_id res chain seq x y z
N THR A 1 26.76 -22.83 2.38
CA THR A 1 27.74 -21.90 1.75
C THR A 1 27.84 -22.00 0.24
N SER A 2 27.92 -23.19 -0.39
CA SER A 2 28.04 -23.27 -1.87
C SER A 2 26.87 -22.58 -2.63
N ARG A 3 25.62 -22.84 -2.21
CA ARG A 3 24.44 -22.15 -2.79
C ARG A 3 24.49 -20.62 -2.63
N TYR A 4 25.02 -20.13 -1.50
CA TYR A 4 25.18 -18.69 -1.26
C TYR A 4 26.19 -18.07 -2.24
N GLN A 5 27.35 -18.70 -2.41
CA GLN A 5 28.38 -18.23 -3.34
C GLN A 5 27.89 -18.29 -4.80
N GLU A 6 27.23 -19.39 -5.19
CA GLU A 6 26.61 -19.53 -6.51
C GLU A 6 25.52 -18.48 -6.75
N HIS A 7 24.71 -18.18 -5.74
CA HIS A 7 23.68 -17.15 -5.83
C HIS A 7 24.32 -15.76 -5.98
N ALA A 8 25.26 -15.40 -5.11
CA ALA A 8 25.95 -14.11 -5.12
C ALA A 8 26.76 -13.85 -6.40
N ALA A 9 27.24 -14.90 -7.08
CA ALA A 9 27.98 -14.79 -8.33
C ALA A 9 27.10 -14.52 -9.56
N ARG A 10 25.76 -14.59 -9.45
CA ARG A 10 24.86 -14.32 -10.59
C ARG A 10 24.92 -12.84 -10.98
N PRO A 11 24.76 -12.50 -12.27
CA PRO A 11 24.71 -11.09 -12.72
C PRO A 11 23.58 -10.28 -12.10
N ALA A 12 22.44 -10.93 -11.85
CA ALA A 12 21.28 -10.38 -11.16
C ALA A 12 20.77 -11.43 -10.17
N PRO A 13 21.33 -11.49 -8.95
CA PRO A 13 20.88 -12.45 -7.95
C PRO A 13 19.49 -12.04 -7.46
N HIS A 14 18.52 -12.91 -7.70
CA HIS A 14 17.14 -12.76 -7.23
C HIS A 14 16.57 -14.12 -6.86
N VAL A 15 15.51 -14.12 -6.05
CA VAL A 15 14.78 -15.33 -5.66
C VAL A 15 13.41 -15.47 -6.32
N LEU A 16 13.13 -14.66 -7.35
CA LEU A 16 11.96 -14.83 -8.22
C LEU A 16 11.91 -16.26 -8.77
N LYS A 17 10.82 -16.97 -8.51
CA LYS A 17 10.55 -18.32 -9.02
C LYS A 17 9.91 -18.33 -10.42
N PHE A 18 9.62 -17.15 -10.98
CA PHE A 18 8.95 -17.00 -12.28
C PHE A 18 9.95 -16.68 -13.39
N GLN A 19 9.65 -17.12 -14.60
CA GLN A 19 10.31 -16.61 -15.79
C GLN A 19 9.93 -15.14 -15.99
N CYS A 20 10.88 -14.32 -16.41
CA CYS A 20 10.64 -12.91 -16.65
C CYS A 20 11.49 -12.37 -17.79
N ASP A 21 10.93 -11.40 -18.49
CA ASP A 21 11.56 -10.71 -19.60
C ASP A 21 11.91 -9.28 -19.21
N LEU A 22 13.15 -8.85 -19.49
CA LEU A 22 13.58 -7.49 -19.23
C LEU A 22 12.85 -6.51 -20.16
N VAL A 23 12.08 -5.59 -19.57
CA VAL A 23 11.32 -4.56 -20.31
C VAL A 23 12.11 -3.26 -20.37
N MET A 24 12.72 -2.86 -19.25
CA MET A 24 13.47 -1.61 -19.16
C MET A 24 14.61 -1.71 -18.14
N ASP A 25 15.79 -1.24 -18.53
CA ASP A 25 17.01 -1.22 -17.69
C ASP A 25 17.24 0.20 -17.17
N GLY A 26 17.11 0.41 -15.86
CA GLY A 26 17.25 1.71 -15.22
C GLY A 26 18.64 2.33 -15.38
N ARG A 27 19.67 1.52 -15.66
CA ARG A 27 21.04 2.01 -15.89
C ARG A 27 21.19 2.76 -17.21
N LYS A 28 20.22 2.62 -18.12
CA LYS A 28 20.20 3.27 -19.43
C LYS A 28 19.32 4.53 -19.45
N LEU A 29 18.71 4.90 -18.32
CA LEU A 29 17.93 6.12 -18.19
C LEU A 29 18.84 7.35 -18.07
N ALA A 30 18.26 8.54 -18.31
CA ALA A 30 18.97 9.81 -18.17
C ALA A 30 19.53 10.03 -16.76
N ARG A 31 18.82 9.54 -15.75
CA ARG A 31 19.29 9.44 -14.36
C ARG A 31 19.46 7.96 -14.06
N PRO A 32 20.67 7.40 -14.19
CA PRO A 32 20.83 5.96 -14.21
C PRO A 32 20.70 5.42 -12.79
N VAL A 33 19.98 4.30 -12.65
CA VAL A 33 19.82 3.59 -11.37
C VAL A 33 20.04 2.08 -11.51
N ASN A 34 20.32 1.39 -10.42
CA ASN A 34 20.49 -0.07 -10.38
C ASN A 34 19.17 -0.86 -10.43
N TYR A 35 18.06 -0.24 -10.83
CA TYR A 35 16.72 -0.86 -10.91
C TYR A 35 16.41 -1.33 -12.32
N ALA A 36 15.51 -2.32 -12.43
CA ALA A 36 15.02 -2.83 -13.70
C ALA A 36 13.52 -3.16 -13.61
N LEU A 37 12.82 -2.91 -14.71
CA LEU A 37 11.45 -3.36 -14.93
C LEU A 37 11.49 -4.66 -15.73
N VAL A 38 10.89 -5.71 -15.18
CA VAL A 38 10.68 -6.98 -15.87
C VAL A 38 9.20 -7.29 -15.99
N ARG A 39 8.83 -7.97 -17.07
CA ARG A 39 7.49 -8.54 -17.27
C ARG A 39 7.52 -9.99 -16.81
N ILE A 40 6.54 -10.41 -16.05
CA ILE A 40 6.46 -11.77 -15.54
C ILE A 40 5.75 -12.63 -16.58
N THR A 41 6.37 -13.74 -16.95
CA THR A 41 5.81 -14.69 -17.91
C THR A 41 4.81 -15.59 -17.17
N PRO A 42 3.56 -15.72 -17.65
CA PRO A 42 2.58 -16.65 -17.08
C PRO A 42 3.10 -18.09 -17.17
N THR A 43 2.75 -18.92 -16.20
CA THR A 43 2.89 -20.38 -16.34
C THR A 43 1.77 -20.89 -17.22
N ASP A 44 1.96 -22.05 -17.85
CA ASP A 44 1.08 -22.62 -18.88
C ASP A 44 -0.41 -22.82 -18.50
N ALA A 45 -0.80 -22.52 -17.25
CA ALA A 45 -2.14 -22.71 -16.70
C ALA A 45 -3.00 -21.42 -16.59
N VAL A 46 -2.48 -20.24 -16.94
CA VAL A 46 -3.21 -18.96 -16.77
C VAL A 46 -3.22 -18.14 -18.06
N ASP A 47 -4.41 -17.98 -18.66
CA ASP A 47 -4.63 -17.03 -19.75
C ASP A 47 -4.63 -15.59 -19.22
N VAL A 48 -3.72 -14.77 -19.75
CA VAL A 48 -3.62 -13.34 -19.42
C VAL A 48 -4.40 -12.50 -20.43
N ASP A 49 -5.30 -11.67 -19.91
CA ASP A 49 -6.08 -10.71 -20.69
C ASP A 49 -5.38 -9.34 -20.69
N GLU A 50 -4.75 -8.99 -21.82
CA GLU A 50 -4.02 -7.72 -22.00
C GLU A 50 -4.93 -6.47 -21.91
N SER A 51 -6.26 -6.63 -21.97
CA SER A 51 -7.21 -5.52 -21.77
C SER A 51 -7.50 -5.23 -20.29
N ARG A 52 -7.04 -6.11 -19.38
CA ARG A 52 -7.15 -5.87 -17.95
C ARG A 52 -6.06 -4.93 -17.47
N ARG A 53 -6.36 -4.26 -16.35
CA ARG A 53 -5.39 -3.42 -15.63
C ARG A 53 -4.11 -4.20 -15.35
N PRO A 54 -2.91 -3.68 -15.69
CA PRO A 54 -1.66 -4.30 -15.31
C PRO A 54 -1.38 -4.14 -13.81
N PHE A 55 -0.72 -5.13 -13.21
CA PHE A 55 -0.17 -5.06 -11.86
C PHE A 55 1.34 -4.83 -11.90
N VAL A 56 1.85 -3.96 -11.03
CA VAL A 56 3.28 -3.70 -10.86
C VAL A 56 3.66 -3.95 -9.41
N ILE A 57 4.53 -4.93 -9.16
CA ILE A 57 5.00 -5.29 -7.83
C ILE A 57 6.41 -4.74 -7.63
N ILE A 58 6.65 -4.07 -6.50
CA ILE A 58 7.94 -3.48 -6.15
C ILE A 58 8.41 -4.09 -4.83
N ASP A 59 9.61 -4.66 -4.85
CA ASP A 59 10.20 -5.30 -3.68
C ASP A 59 10.96 -4.32 -2.79
N PRO A 60 10.99 -4.57 -1.46
CA PRO A 60 11.73 -3.74 -0.54
C PRO A 60 13.24 -3.90 -0.74
N ARG A 61 13.98 -2.80 -0.66
CA ARG A 61 15.45 -2.79 -0.61
C ARG A 61 15.97 -2.75 0.84
N ALA A 62 15.34 -3.53 1.71
CA ALA A 62 15.58 -3.51 3.16
C ALA A 62 16.80 -4.35 3.57
N GLY A 63 17.92 -4.18 2.86
CA GLY A 63 19.17 -4.91 3.09
C GLY A 63 19.30 -6.26 2.38
N HIS A 64 18.19 -6.86 1.95
CA HIS A 64 18.15 -8.12 1.19
C HIS A 64 18.00 -7.91 -0.32
N GLY A 65 18.36 -8.92 -1.10
CA GLY A 65 18.15 -8.97 -2.55
C GLY A 65 16.68 -9.08 -2.96
N PRO A 66 16.35 -8.75 -4.22
CA PRO A 66 14.97 -8.75 -4.70
C PRO A 66 14.43 -10.17 -4.95
N GLY A 67 13.12 -10.25 -5.06
CA GLY A 67 12.36 -11.41 -5.52
C GLY A 67 11.49 -12.06 -4.45
N ILE A 68 11.46 -11.51 -3.24
CA ILE A 68 10.69 -12.06 -2.10
C ILE A 68 9.19 -11.73 -2.19
N GLY A 69 8.80 -10.64 -2.83
CA GLY A 69 7.39 -10.33 -3.11
C GLY A 69 6.89 -10.91 -4.43
N GLY A 70 7.79 -11.40 -5.27
CA GLY A 70 7.44 -11.99 -6.56
C GLY A 70 6.65 -13.30 -6.47
N PHE A 71 6.57 -13.95 -5.30
CA PHE A 71 5.83 -15.21 -5.08
C PHE A 71 4.35 -15.17 -5.49
N LYS A 72 3.75 -13.97 -5.63
CA LYS A 72 2.31 -13.75 -5.88
C LYS A 72 2.01 -13.09 -7.23
N ALA A 73 2.89 -13.28 -8.20
CA ALA A 73 2.90 -12.56 -9.46
C ALA A 73 1.74 -12.88 -10.42
N GLN A 74 1.06 -14.01 -10.31
CA GLN A 74 0.00 -14.39 -11.25
C GLN A 74 -1.37 -14.08 -10.65
N LYS A 75 -1.87 -12.88 -10.92
CA LYS A 75 -3.14 -12.41 -10.36
C LYS A 75 -4.24 -12.47 -11.40
N ALA A 76 -5.20 -13.37 -11.22
CA ALA A 76 -6.53 -13.36 -11.87
C ALA A 76 -6.55 -13.00 -13.38
N GLY A 77 -5.55 -13.43 -14.16
CA GLY A 77 -5.45 -13.13 -15.60
C GLY A 77 -5.02 -11.70 -15.96
N HIS A 78 -4.45 -10.92 -15.02
CA HIS A 78 -3.92 -9.57 -15.28
C HIS A 78 -2.46 -9.62 -15.77
N PRO A 79 -2.04 -8.69 -16.66
CA PRO A 79 -0.62 -8.53 -16.99
C PRO A 79 0.18 -8.11 -15.76
N CYS A 80 1.28 -8.81 -15.47
CA CYS A 80 2.05 -8.59 -14.24
C CYS A 80 3.50 -8.21 -14.53
N TYR A 81 3.97 -7.20 -13.81
CA TYR A 81 5.30 -6.62 -13.91
C TYR A 81 5.94 -6.58 -12.53
N PHE A 82 7.27 -6.62 -12.52
CA PHE A 82 8.06 -6.54 -11.31
C PHE A 82 9.17 -5.51 -11.48
N ILE A 83 9.33 -4.66 -10.48
CA ILE A 83 10.45 -3.73 -10.38
C ILE A 83 11.42 -4.29 -9.34
N GLY A 84 12.58 -4.71 -9.82
CA GLY A 84 13.68 -5.23 -9.01
C GLY A 84 14.93 -4.35 -9.10
N PHE A 85 15.98 -4.74 -8.38
CA PHE A 85 17.25 -4.01 -8.34
C PHE A 85 18.46 -4.94 -8.29
N LEU A 86 19.59 -4.47 -8.78
CA LEU A 86 20.87 -5.18 -8.68
C LEU A 86 21.52 -4.92 -7.31
N PRO A 87 22.39 -5.82 -6.81
CA PRO A 87 22.97 -5.69 -5.47
C PRO A 87 23.79 -4.42 -5.23
N ASN A 88 24.42 -3.88 -6.29
CA ASN A 88 25.25 -2.70 -6.19
C ASN A 88 24.51 -1.47 -6.73
N PRO A 89 24.45 -0.36 -5.97
CA PRO A 89 23.93 0.92 -6.48
C PRO A 89 24.86 1.48 -7.57
N LEU A 90 24.31 2.33 -8.43
CA LEU A 90 25.14 3.18 -9.27
C LEU A 90 25.71 4.36 -8.46
N PRO A 91 26.94 4.83 -8.73
CA PRO A 91 27.52 5.96 -8.01
C PRO A 91 26.63 7.20 -8.06
N GLY A 92 26.38 7.83 -6.90
CA GLY A 92 25.61 9.07 -6.79
C GLY A 92 24.09 8.92 -6.99
N GLN A 93 23.58 7.72 -7.24
CA GLN A 93 22.14 7.44 -7.26
C GLN A 93 21.48 7.83 -5.93
N THR A 94 20.37 8.55 -6.00
CA THR A 94 19.56 8.99 -4.86
C THR A 94 18.18 8.33 -4.83
N ILE A 95 17.43 8.50 -3.72
CA ILE A 95 16.01 8.10 -3.63
C ILE A 95 15.16 8.82 -4.68
N GLU A 96 15.46 10.10 -4.95
CA GLU A 96 14.74 10.84 -5.98
C GLU A 96 15.01 10.26 -7.38
N ASP A 97 16.24 9.82 -7.68
CA ASP A 97 16.55 9.18 -8.97
C ASP A 97 15.84 7.84 -9.12
N ILE A 98 15.74 7.06 -8.04
CA ILE A 98 14.94 5.83 -8.02
C ILE A 98 13.48 6.14 -8.34
N ALA A 99 12.90 7.16 -7.70
CA ALA A 99 11.51 7.57 -7.98
C ALA A 99 11.31 8.01 -9.45
N HIS A 100 12.29 8.69 -10.05
CA HIS A 100 12.25 9.03 -11.48
C HIS A 100 12.31 7.79 -12.38
N ALA A 101 13.11 6.78 -12.01
CA ALA A 101 13.18 5.53 -12.75
C ALA A 101 11.89 4.72 -12.64
N GLU A 102 11.31 4.62 -11.44
CA GLU A 102 10.01 3.98 -11.22
C GLU A 102 8.89 4.70 -12.01
N ALA A 103 8.91 6.03 -12.08
CA ALA A 103 7.98 6.79 -12.92
C ALA A 103 8.12 6.40 -14.40
N ALA A 104 9.35 6.33 -14.93
CA ALA A 104 9.61 5.92 -16.30
C ALA A 104 9.17 4.46 -16.56
N PHE A 105 9.32 3.58 -15.58
CA PHE A 105 8.84 2.20 -15.65
C PHE A 105 7.30 2.14 -15.72
N LEU A 106 6.59 2.90 -14.89
CA LEU A 106 5.13 2.98 -14.94
C LEU A 106 4.63 3.58 -16.26
N GLU A 107 5.28 4.63 -16.77
CA GLU A 107 5.01 5.18 -18.09
C GLU A 107 5.17 4.13 -19.19
N ARG A 108 6.22 3.31 -19.10
CA ARG A 108 6.45 2.21 -20.03
C ARG A 108 5.36 1.14 -19.94
N VAL A 109 4.94 0.75 -18.72
CA VAL A 109 3.84 -0.19 -18.52
C VAL A 109 2.55 0.37 -19.11
N ILE A 110 2.19 1.62 -18.82
CA ILE A 110 1.00 2.27 -19.38
C ILE A 110 1.03 2.25 -20.91
N ALA A 111 2.18 2.57 -21.52
CA ALA A 111 2.33 2.56 -22.97
C ALA A 111 2.21 1.16 -23.61
N LEU A 112 2.52 0.10 -22.85
CA LEU A 112 2.35 -1.28 -23.30
C LEU A 112 0.89 -1.77 -23.24
N HIS A 113 0.03 -1.09 -22.47
CA HIS A 113 -1.37 -1.47 -22.24
C HIS A 113 -2.36 -0.36 -22.62
N PRO A 114 -2.43 0.06 -23.90
CA PRO A 114 -3.30 1.17 -24.32
C PRO A 114 -4.80 0.85 -24.21
N LEU A 115 -5.16 -0.43 -24.15
CA LEU A 115 -6.55 -0.90 -24.04
C LEU A 115 -6.96 -1.23 -22.60
N ALA A 116 -6.08 -1.05 -21.61
CA ALA A 116 -6.39 -1.38 -20.24
C ALA A 116 -7.52 -0.50 -19.67
N ASP A 117 -8.42 -1.12 -18.92
CA ASP A 117 -9.56 -0.46 -18.26
C ASP A 117 -9.15 0.64 -17.24
N GLY A 118 -7.87 0.73 -16.87
CA GLY A 118 -7.33 1.83 -16.07
C GLY A 118 -5.81 1.79 -15.89
N LYS A 119 -5.29 2.75 -15.12
CA LYS A 119 -3.87 2.83 -14.77
C LYS A 119 -3.42 1.61 -13.94
N PRO A 120 -2.11 1.29 -13.91
CA PRO A 120 -1.60 0.11 -13.22
C PRO A 120 -1.94 0.09 -11.73
N ALA A 121 -2.30 -1.09 -11.20
CA ALA A 121 -2.35 -1.31 -9.76
C ALA A 121 -0.93 -1.55 -9.25
N VAL A 122 -0.47 -0.77 -8.27
CA VAL A 122 0.92 -0.81 -7.80
C VAL A 122 0.98 -1.37 -6.39
N ILE A 123 1.84 -2.36 -6.17
CA ILE A 123 2.04 -3.01 -4.88
C ILE A 123 3.44 -2.66 -4.38
N GLY A 124 3.51 -1.91 -3.28
CA GLY A 124 4.74 -1.62 -2.58
C GLY A 124 4.82 -2.43 -1.29
N ASN A 125 5.81 -3.32 -1.21
CA ASN A 125 6.04 -4.15 -0.03
C ASN A 125 7.07 -3.49 0.89
N CYS A 126 6.79 -3.43 2.19
CA CYS A 126 7.68 -2.89 3.23
C CYS A 126 8.29 -1.53 2.82
N GLN A 127 9.60 -1.48 2.61
CA GLN A 127 10.29 -0.26 2.18
C GLN A 127 9.71 0.32 0.87
N ALA A 128 9.35 -0.53 -0.09
CA ALA A 128 8.86 -0.04 -1.37
C ALA A 128 7.51 0.68 -1.24
N GLY A 129 6.72 0.40 -0.20
CA GLY A 129 5.44 1.07 0.04
C GLY A 129 5.58 2.57 0.25
N TRP A 130 6.52 3.01 1.10
CA TRP A 130 6.72 4.45 1.28
C TRP A 130 7.31 5.12 0.03
N ALA A 131 8.10 4.41 -0.78
CA ALA A 131 8.67 4.94 -2.02
C ALA A 131 7.57 5.17 -3.07
N VAL A 132 6.69 4.16 -3.22
CA VAL A 132 5.48 4.25 -4.05
C VAL A 132 4.58 5.39 -3.62
N MET A 133 4.36 5.57 -2.31
CA MET A 133 3.55 6.65 -1.77
C MET A 133 4.14 8.03 -2.08
N MET A 134 5.46 8.21 -1.93
CA MET A 134 6.15 9.44 -2.32
C MET A 134 6.00 9.73 -3.82
N LEU A 135 6.20 8.73 -4.68
CA LEU A 135 6.07 8.90 -6.12
C LEU A 135 4.60 9.21 -6.51
N ALA A 136 3.63 8.52 -5.94
CA ALA A 136 2.20 8.75 -6.19
C ALA A 136 1.75 10.16 -5.77
N ALA A 137 2.31 10.71 -4.69
CA ALA A 137 2.04 12.09 -4.28
C ALA A 137 2.58 13.14 -5.29
N VAL A 138 3.64 12.80 -6.04
CA VAL A 138 4.27 13.70 -7.01
C VAL A 138 3.75 13.49 -8.43
N ARG A 139 3.43 12.25 -8.82
CA ARG A 139 2.94 11.82 -10.14
C ARG A 139 1.67 10.97 -10.00
N PRO A 140 0.57 11.52 -9.46
CA PRO A 140 -0.68 10.76 -9.27
C PRO A 140 -1.30 10.28 -10.59
N ASP A 141 -0.91 10.87 -11.73
CA ASP A 141 -1.34 10.49 -13.08
C ASP A 141 -0.90 9.09 -13.53
N LEU A 142 0.09 8.50 -12.85
CA LEU A 142 0.67 7.20 -13.19
C LEU A 142 0.01 6.02 -12.49
N PHE A 143 -0.79 6.26 -11.45
CA PHE A 143 -1.27 5.21 -10.56
C PHE A 143 -2.76 4.90 -10.77
N GLY A 144 -3.10 3.61 -10.67
CA GLY A 144 -4.42 3.15 -10.27
C GLY A 144 -4.46 2.97 -8.74
N PRO A 145 -5.18 1.96 -8.23
CA PRO A 145 -5.10 1.60 -6.82
C PRO A 145 -3.68 1.24 -6.37
N ILE A 146 -3.35 1.62 -5.14
CA ILE A 146 -2.05 1.37 -4.52
C ILE A 146 -2.28 0.38 -3.38
N ILE A 147 -1.46 -0.66 -3.27
CA ILE A 147 -1.44 -1.58 -2.13
C ILE A 147 -0.11 -1.41 -1.42
N VAL A 148 -0.14 -0.98 -0.17
CA VAL A 148 1.03 -0.90 0.71
C VAL A 148 0.94 -2.01 1.75
N ALA A 149 1.84 -2.99 1.67
CA ALA A 149 1.82 -4.19 2.51
C ALA A 149 2.98 -4.15 3.49
N GLY A 150 2.69 -4.15 4.80
CA GLY A 150 3.70 -4.10 5.86
C GLY A 150 4.62 -2.89 5.75
N SER A 151 4.12 -1.76 5.27
CA SER A 151 4.91 -0.58 4.95
C SER A 151 4.71 0.54 5.99
N PRO A 152 5.74 0.97 6.72
CA PRO A 152 5.59 2.04 7.70
C PRO A 152 5.51 3.40 7.02
N LEU A 153 4.53 4.21 7.43
CA LEU A 153 4.34 5.59 6.98
C LEU A 153 4.38 6.59 8.15
N SER A 154 4.08 6.13 9.38
CA SER A 154 4.25 6.89 10.62
C SER A 154 5.31 6.25 11.50
N TYR A 155 6.56 6.65 11.30
CA TYR A 155 7.75 5.97 11.83
C TYR A 155 7.90 6.09 13.35
N TRP A 156 7.35 7.14 13.94
CA TRP A 156 7.33 7.34 15.39
C TRP A 156 6.18 6.65 16.09
N ALA A 157 5.14 6.19 15.37
CA ALA A 157 3.93 5.68 15.98
C ALA A 157 4.12 4.31 16.63
N GLY A 158 3.31 4.01 17.65
CA GLY A 158 3.29 2.72 18.34
C GLY A 158 2.71 2.79 19.75
N VAL A 159 2.60 1.63 20.38
CA VAL A 159 2.11 1.48 21.76
C VAL A 159 3.28 1.20 22.70
N HIS A 160 3.25 1.78 23.90
CA HIS A 160 4.29 1.53 24.92
C HIS A 160 4.33 0.05 25.31
N GLY A 161 5.53 -0.47 25.58
CA GLY A 161 5.74 -1.85 26.03
C GLY A 161 5.56 -2.93 24.95
N GLN A 162 5.41 -2.55 23.67
CA GLN A 162 5.21 -3.51 22.57
C GLN A 162 6.41 -3.59 21.62
N ASN A 163 6.59 -2.58 20.76
CA ASN A 163 7.50 -2.66 19.62
C ASN A 163 8.61 -1.59 19.74
N PRO A 164 9.74 -1.89 20.40
CA PRO A 164 10.73 -0.89 20.79
C PRO A 164 11.66 -0.43 19.66
N MET A 165 11.60 -1.07 18.48
CA MET A 165 12.48 -0.75 17.35
C MET A 165 12.46 0.75 16.98
N ARG A 166 11.29 1.39 17.11
CA ARG A 166 11.09 2.85 16.92
C ARG A 166 12.03 3.73 17.74
N TYR A 167 12.51 3.28 18.90
CA TYR A 167 13.38 4.06 19.79
C TYR A 167 14.86 4.01 19.38
N THR A 168 15.26 3.02 18.57
CA THR A 168 16.66 2.68 18.28
C THR A 168 17.44 3.85 17.68
N GLY A 169 16.84 4.62 16.77
CA GLY A 169 17.46 5.80 16.17
C GLY A 169 17.86 6.84 17.23
N GLY A 170 17.01 7.05 18.24
CA GLY A 170 17.32 7.91 19.38
C GLY A 170 18.42 7.33 20.27
N LEU A 171 18.40 6.03 20.56
CA LEU A 171 19.42 5.40 21.42
C LEU A 171 20.83 5.44 20.83
N LEU A 172 20.93 5.38 19.51
CA LEU A 172 22.21 5.49 18.79
C LEU A 172 22.69 6.94 18.63
N GLY A 173 21.97 7.91 19.21
CA GLY A 173 22.28 9.33 19.08
C GLY A 173 21.95 9.89 17.69
N GLY A 174 21.09 9.23 16.93
CA GLY A 174 20.64 9.67 15.62
C GLY A 174 21.37 9.04 14.43
N SER A 175 21.35 9.74 13.30
CA SER A 175 21.82 9.26 12.00
C SER A 175 23.31 9.47 11.73
N TRP A 176 24.07 10.00 12.68
CA TRP A 176 25.52 10.21 12.51
C TRP A 176 26.27 8.88 12.25
N LEU A 177 25.81 7.78 12.86
CA LEU A 177 26.34 6.44 12.57
C LEU A 177 26.05 6.01 11.14
N THR A 178 24.87 6.34 10.59
CA THR A 178 24.55 6.08 9.18
C THR A 178 25.54 6.76 8.25
N ALA A 179 25.84 8.03 8.51
CA ALA A 179 26.85 8.78 7.76
C ALA A 179 28.23 8.14 7.88
N MET A 180 28.65 7.83 9.11
CA MET A 180 29.95 7.22 9.38
C MET A 180 30.12 5.86 8.69
N MET A 181 29.11 5.00 8.75
CA MET A 181 29.15 3.69 8.09
C MET A 181 29.17 3.82 6.57
N GLY A 182 28.46 4.81 6.00
CA GLY A 182 28.53 5.13 4.59
C GLY A 182 29.90 5.66 4.15
N ASP A 183 30.53 6.51 4.97
CA ASP A 183 31.86 7.05 4.71
C ASP A 183 32.94 5.96 4.80
N LEU A 184 32.91 5.13 5.84
CA LEU A 184 33.79 3.96 5.99
C LEU A 184 33.59 2.94 4.86
N GLY A 185 32.36 2.83 4.36
CA GLY A 185 32.00 2.00 3.21
C GLY A 185 32.35 2.62 1.85
N ASN A 186 33.13 3.70 1.82
CA ASN A 186 33.58 4.40 0.61
C ASN A 186 32.40 4.90 -0.26
N GLY A 187 31.40 5.51 0.39
CA GLY A 187 30.19 6.03 -0.27
C GLY A 187 29.06 5.00 -0.41
N LYS A 188 29.26 3.78 0.08
CA LYS A 188 28.23 2.72 0.09
C LYS A 188 27.91 2.30 1.52
N PHE A 189 26.63 2.13 1.80
CA PHE A 189 26.14 1.53 3.04
C PHE A 189 25.90 0.04 2.83
N ASP A 190 26.37 -0.78 3.78
CA ASP A 190 26.18 -2.23 3.74
C ASP A 190 24.82 -2.64 4.31
N GLY A 191 23.95 -3.20 3.48
CA GLY A 191 22.61 -3.66 3.86
C GLY A 191 22.60 -4.74 4.93
N ALA A 192 23.73 -5.43 5.18
CA ALA A 192 23.86 -6.39 6.27
C ALA A 192 23.58 -5.78 7.67
N TRP A 193 23.82 -4.48 7.85
CA TRP A 193 23.43 -3.78 9.08
C TRP A 193 21.91 -3.67 9.25
N LEU A 194 21.16 -3.51 8.14
CA LEU A 194 19.70 -3.52 8.19
C LEU A 194 19.17 -4.91 8.54
N VAL A 195 19.76 -5.96 7.95
CA VAL A 195 19.43 -7.35 8.28
C VAL A 195 19.68 -7.65 9.76
N THR A 196 20.78 -7.13 10.30
CA THR A 196 21.11 -7.27 11.73
C THR A 196 20.04 -6.64 12.63
N ASN A 197 19.42 -5.52 12.22
CA ASN A 197 18.31 -4.93 12.98
C ASN A 197 17.09 -5.86 13.02
N PHE A 198 16.77 -6.54 11.91
CA PHE A 198 15.68 -7.53 11.88
C PHE A 198 15.98 -8.76 12.73
N GLU A 199 17.20 -9.28 12.67
CA GLU A 199 17.62 -10.43 13.49
C GLU A 199 17.59 -10.12 14.99
N ASN A 200 17.90 -8.88 15.38
CA ASN A 200 17.87 -8.44 16.77
C ASN A 200 16.46 -8.35 17.36
N LEU A 201 15.40 -8.35 16.54
CA LEU A 201 14.02 -8.38 17.04
C LEU A 201 13.67 -9.70 17.74
N ASN A 202 14.27 -10.81 17.30
CA ASN A 202 14.02 -12.12 17.89
C ASN A 202 15.32 -12.90 18.11
N PRO A 203 16.07 -12.58 19.20
CA PRO A 203 17.33 -13.24 19.53
C PRO A 203 17.18 -14.76 19.71
N ALA A 204 16.07 -15.23 20.30
CA ALA A 204 15.79 -16.66 20.48
C ALA A 204 15.74 -17.38 19.12
N ASN A 205 14.99 -16.83 18.16
CA ASN A 205 14.92 -17.40 16.83
C ASN A 205 16.24 -17.30 16.07
N THR A 206 16.87 -16.13 16.07
CA THR A 206 18.10 -15.84 15.32
C THR A 206 19.26 -16.71 15.78
N PHE A 207 19.53 -16.74 17.08
CA PHE A 207 20.72 -17.39 17.63
C PHE A 207 20.50 -18.87 17.98
N TRP A 208 19.24 -19.31 18.13
CA TRP A 208 18.94 -20.66 18.60
C TRP A 208 17.88 -21.40 17.77
N THR A 209 16.58 -21.06 17.87
CA THR A 209 15.47 -21.86 17.35
C THR A 209 15.62 -22.24 15.88
N LYS A 210 16.05 -21.29 15.04
CA LYS A 210 16.25 -21.51 13.61
C LYS A 210 17.31 -22.61 13.36
N LEU A 211 18.44 -22.51 14.03
CA LEU A 211 19.56 -23.45 13.91
C LEU A 211 19.25 -24.79 14.59
N PHE A 212 18.58 -24.75 15.74
CA PHE A 212 18.16 -25.96 16.47
C PHE A 212 17.11 -26.75 15.70
N ASN A 213 16.20 -26.10 14.97
CA ASN A 213 15.27 -26.80 14.07
C ASN A 213 16.02 -27.58 12.99
N VAL A 214 17.06 -26.99 12.38
CA VAL A 214 17.91 -27.71 11.43
C VAL A 214 18.61 -28.87 12.12
N TYR A 215 19.20 -28.66 13.29
CA TYR A 215 19.91 -29.70 14.04
C TYR A 215 18.99 -30.88 14.42
N SER A 216 17.82 -30.60 14.99
CA SER A 216 16.87 -31.62 15.46
C SER A 216 16.15 -32.34 14.30
N LYS A 217 15.94 -31.67 13.16
CA LYS A 217 15.23 -32.22 11.99
C LYS A 217 16.13 -32.33 10.74
N VAL A 218 17.43 -32.53 10.93
CA VAL A 218 18.44 -32.43 9.87
C VAL A 218 18.18 -33.33 8.66
N ASP A 219 17.46 -34.44 8.82
CA ASP A 219 17.09 -35.34 7.71
C ASP A 219 16.02 -34.75 6.76
N LYS A 220 15.26 -33.74 7.19
CA LYS A 220 14.12 -33.17 6.44
C LYS A 220 14.20 -31.65 6.25
N GLU A 221 14.90 -30.96 7.14
CA GLU A 221 14.82 -29.51 7.28
C GLU A 221 15.75 -28.73 6.34
N ALA A 222 16.82 -29.39 5.87
CA ALA A 222 17.85 -28.75 5.06
C ALA A 222 17.33 -28.03 3.80
N PRO A 223 16.42 -28.60 2.98
CA PRO A 223 15.90 -27.91 1.80
C PRO A 223 15.20 -26.60 2.13
N ARG A 224 14.29 -26.59 3.12
CA ARG A 224 13.55 -25.40 3.55
C ARG A 224 14.48 -24.33 4.11
N PHE A 225 15.41 -24.73 4.98
CA PHE A 225 16.39 -23.80 5.56
C PHE A 225 17.27 -23.16 4.49
N LEU A 226 17.80 -23.96 3.55
CA LEU A 226 18.66 -23.44 2.49
C LEU A 226 17.94 -22.52 1.51
N GLU A 227 16.66 -22.77 1.20
CA GLU A 227 15.85 -21.85 0.38
C GLU A 227 15.68 -20.49 1.06
N PHE A 228 15.36 -20.49 2.36
CA PHE A 228 15.23 -19.25 3.13
C PHE A 228 16.56 -18.51 3.24
N GLU A 229 17.63 -19.20 3.65
CA GLU A 229 18.96 -18.61 3.84
C GLU A 229 19.60 -18.12 2.54
N GLN A 230 19.24 -18.69 1.39
CA GLN A 230 19.69 -18.18 0.09
C GLN A 230 19.21 -16.74 -0.14
N TRP A 231 17.98 -16.42 0.28
CA TRP A 231 17.47 -15.05 0.24
C TRP A 231 17.99 -14.22 1.43
N TRP A 232 17.87 -14.75 2.65
CA TRP A 232 18.21 -14.03 3.90
C TRP A 232 19.68 -13.59 3.94
N GLY A 233 20.61 -14.44 3.47
CA GLY A 233 22.02 -14.08 3.37
C GLY A 233 22.38 -13.19 2.18
N GLY A 234 21.43 -12.94 1.26
CA GLY A 234 21.61 -12.21 0.01
C GLY A 234 21.67 -10.69 0.20
N HIS A 235 22.67 -10.20 0.94
CA HIS A 235 22.81 -8.78 1.27
C HIS A 235 23.08 -7.89 0.04
N VAL A 236 22.41 -6.72 0.00
CA VAL A 236 22.65 -5.68 -1.01
C VAL A 236 23.31 -4.45 -0.42
N LEU A 237 23.90 -3.62 -1.27
CA LEU A 237 24.46 -2.33 -0.90
C LEU A 237 23.47 -1.21 -1.23
N LEU A 238 23.54 -0.14 -0.46
CA LEU A 238 22.88 1.14 -0.72
C LEU A 238 23.92 2.22 -0.94
N ASN A 239 23.61 3.28 -1.68
CA ASN A 239 24.45 4.46 -1.62
C ASN A 239 24.32 5.08 -0.23
N ALA A 240 25.42 5.63 0.29
CA ALA A 240 25.44 6.28 1.59
C ALA A 240 24.38 7.39 1.68
N GLU A 241 24.22 8.16 0.59
CA GLU A 241 23.21 9.23 0.50
C GLU A 241 21.77 8.71 0.55
N GLU A 242 21.48 7.58 -0.11
CA GLU A 242 20.15 6.94 -0.05
C GLU A 242 19.81 6.55 1.40
N MET A 243 20.74 5.87 2.08
CA MET A 243 20.51 5.43 3.45
C MET A 243 20.44 6.61 4.43
N GLN A 244 21.23 7.65 4.20
CA GLN A 244 21.18 8.87 5.00
C GLN A 244 19.83 9.58 4.86
N PHE A 245 19.31 9.71 3.63
CA PHE A 245 17.97 10.24 3.39
C PHE A 245 16.92 9.42 4.14
N ILE A 246 16.95 8.10 4.02
CA ILE A 246 15.99 7.21 4.69
C ILE A 246 16.03 7.42 6.22
N ALA A 247 17.22 7.47 6.82
CA ALA A 247 17.36 7.65 8.25
C ALA A 247 16.88 9.04 8.71
N ASP A 248 17.35 10.11 8.07
CA ASP A 248 17.08 11.49 8.46
C ASP A 248 15.63 11.90 8.22
N GLU A 249 15.11 11.56 7.06
CA GLU A 249 13.86 12.11 6.56
C GLU A 249 12.66 11.26 6.97
N LEU A 250 12.83 9.94 6.99
CA LEU A 250 11.74 9.00 7.27
C LEU A 250 11.76 8.55 8.73
N PHE A 251 12.74 7.74 9.14
CA PHE A 251 12.67 7.06 10.44
C PHE A 251 12.91 7.98 11.64
N ILE A 252 13.91 8.86 11.57
CA ILE A 252 14.21 9.79 12.67
C ILE A 252 13.38 11.06 12.51
N GLY A 253 13.22 11.58 11.30
CA GLY A 253 12.52 12.84 11.04
C GLY A 253 11.00 12.74 10.95
N ASN A 254 10.44 11.56 10.62
CA ASN A 254 9.00 11.32 10.45
C ASN A 254 8.29 12.30 9.49
N LYS A 255 8.98 12.76 8.44
CA LYS A 255 8.53 13.90 7.62
C LYS A 255 7.53 13.55 6.52
N LEU A 256 7.39 12.26 6.19
CA LEU A 256 6.50 11.82 5.10
C LEU A 256 5.02 12.02 5.48
N ALA A 257 4.63 11.59 6.68
CA ALA A 257 3.26 11.73 7.19
C ALA A 257 2.86 13.18 7.49
N THR A 258 3.83 14.09 7.65
CA THR A 258 3.59 15.52 7.96
C THR A 258 3.76 16.46 6.75
N ALA A 259 3.95 15.89 5.55
CA ALA A 259 4.20 16.62 4.31
C ALA A 259 5.37 17.62 4.38
N GLU A 260 6.43 17.27 5.12
CA GLU A 260 7.62 18.10 5.29
C GLU A 260 8.72 17.80 4.26
N LEU A 261 8.57 16.73 3.49
CA LEU A 261 9.47 16.38 2.41
C LEU A 261 9.23 17.24 1.15
N ALA A 262 10.30 17.49 0.42
CA ALA A 262 10.24 18.14 -0.88
C ALA A 262 11.26 17.51 -1.85
N THR A 263 10.93 17.52 -3.14
CA THR A 263 11.88 17.14 -4.19
C THR A 263 12.99 18.18 -4.31
N SER A 264 14.06 17.84 -5.02
CA SER A 264 15.16 18.75 -5.37
C SER A 264 14.70 20.06 -6.04
N LYS A 265 13.54 20.05 -6.70
CA LYS A 265 12.92 21.22 -7.34
C LYS A 265 11.97 21.99 -6.41
N GLY A 266 11.92 21.66 -5.13
CA GLY A 266 11.05 22.30 -4.13
C GLY A 266 9.59 21.87 -4.18
N LYS A 267 9.23 20.84 -4.96
CA LYS A 267 7.86 20.32 -4.95
C LYS A 267 7.63 19.52 -3.67
N ARG A 268 6.71 19.98 -2.82
CA ARG A 268 6.31 19.28 -1.60
C ARG A 268 5.74 17.90 -1.92
N ILE A 269 6.15 16.90 -1.15
CA ILE A 269 5.59 15.55 -1.17
C ILE A 269 4.49 15.50 -0.11
N ASP A 270 3.24 15.64 -0.55
CA ASP A 270 2.05 15.61 0.31
C ASP A 270 1.17 14.45 -0.14
N LEU A 271 1.00 13.45 0.72
CA LEU A 271 0.23 12.23 0.41
C LEU A 271 -1.25 12.50 0.13
N ARG A 272 -1.80 13.65 0.54
CA ARG A 272 -3.16 14.09 0.19
C ARG A 272 -3.34 14.39 -1.30
N ASN A 273 -2.23 14.52 -2.05
CA ASN A 273 -2.27 14.65 -3.50
C ASN A 273 -2.62 13.34 -4.22
N ILE A 274 -2.55 12.20 -3.54
CA ILE A 274 -2.95 10.91 -4.08
C ILE A 274 -4.49 10.89 -4.15
N ARG A 275 -5.06 10.64 -5.33
CA ARG A 275 -6.53 10.62 -5.55
C ARG A 275 -7.08 9.23 -5.90
N THR A 276 -6.19 8.24 -5.93
CA THR A 276 -6.53 6.84 -6.16
C THR A 276 -6.61 6.09 -4.84
N PRO A 277 -7.39 5.00 -4.77
CA PRO A 277 -7.53 4.27 -3.52
C PRO A 277 -6.21 3.69 -3.03
N ILE A 278 -5.99 3.80 -1.72
CA ILE A 278 -4.83 3.22 -1.03
C ILE A 278 -5.33 2.08 -0.15
N VAL A 279 -4.79 0.89 -0.37
CA VAL A 279 -5.03 -0.30 0.45
C VAL A 279 -3.83 -0.49 1.38
N VAL A 280 -4.07 -0.45 2.69
CA VAL A 280 -3.05 -0.69 3.71
C VAL A 280 -3.26 -2.08 4.30
N PHE A 281 -2.29 -2.97 4.14
CA PHE A 281 -2.32 -4.30 4.75
C PHE A 281 -1.26 -4.43 5.84
N CYS A 282 -1.68 -4.60 7.09
CA CYS A 282 -0.81 -4.72 8.25
C CYS A 282 -1.25 -5.88 9.17
N SER A 283 -0.47 -6.15 10.23
CA SER A 283 -0.82 -7.19 11.20
C SER A 283 -0.49 -6.78 12.62
N LYS A 284 -1.29 -7.25 13.59
CA LYS A 284 -1.02 -7.07 15.03
C LYS A 284 0.22 -7.83 15.51
N ALA A 285 0.62 -8.91 14.82
CA ALA A 285 1.84 -9.65 15.11
C ALA A 285 3.08 -9.13 14.36
N ASP A 286 2.94 -8.04 13.60
CA ASP A 286 4.07 -7.37 12.97
C ASP A 286 4.78 -6.45 13.97
N ASN A 287 6.00 -6.81 14.34
CA ASN A 287 6.86 -6.04 15.25
C ASN A 287 7.79 -5.05 14.53
N ILE A 288 7.75 -4.99 13.20
CA ILE A 288 8.48 -4.04 12.36
C ILE A 288 7.55 -2.91 11.94
N THR A 289 6.33 -3.23 11.51
CA THR A 289 5.31 -2.27 11.08
C THR A 289 3.96 -2.62 11.70
N PRO A 290 3.81 -2.42 13.01
CA PRO A 290 2.53 -2.63 13.68
C PRO A 290 1.45 -1.68 13.13
N PRO A 291 0.16 -1.91 13.44
CA PRO A 291 -0.93 -1.13 12.86
C PRO A 291 -0.76 0.39 13.00
N GLN A 292 -0.21 0.87 14.12
CA GLN A 292 0.02 2.30 14.35
C GLN A 292 1.02 2.89 13.33
N GLN A 293 2.12 2.18 13.03
CA GLN A 293 3.08 2.64 12.02
C GLN A 293 2.53 2.59 10.59
N ALA A 294 1.61 1.66 10.33
CA ALA A 294 0.96 1.50 9.03
C ALA A 294 -0.18 2.51 8.81
N LEU A 295 -0.87 2.96 9.87
CA LEU A 295 -2.16 3.67 9.76
C LEU A 295 -2.18 5.08 10.37
N ASP A 296 -1.34 5.41 11.36
CA ASP A 296 -1.43 6.70 12.07
C ASP A 296 -1.16 7.91 11.16
N TRP A 297 -0.54 7.72 9.99
CA TRP A 297 -0.34 8.77 8.99
C TRP A 297 -1.68 9.35 8.51
N ILE A 298 -2.75 8.57 8.60
CA ILE A 298 -4.12 9.02 8.32
C ILE A 298 -4.54 10.08 9.34
N LEU A 299 -4.20 9.88 10.62
CA LEU A 299 -4.49 10.83 11.71
C LEU A 299 -3.64 12.11 11.63
N ASP A 300 -2.49 12.03 10.95
CA ASP A 300 -1.63 13.19 10.72
C ASP A 300 -2.14 14.08 9.60
N LEU A 301 -2.64 13.46 8.54
CA LEU A 301 -3.04 14.16 7.33
C LEU A 301 -4.47 14.68 7.36
N TYR A 302 -5.38 13.97 8.04
CA TYR A 302 -6.81 14.26 8.02
C TYR A 302 -7.35 14.49 9.42
N GLU A 303 -8.16 15.53 9.58
CA GLU A 303 -8.82 15.83 10.86
C GLU A 303 -10.07 14.97 11.10
N SER A 304 -10.76 14.61 10.01
CA SER A 304 -11.98 13.82 10.03
C SER A 304 -12.16 13.02 8.73
N VAL A 305 -13.16 12.14 8.69
CA VAL A 305 -13.52 11.41 7.46
C VAL A 305 -14.06 12.38 6.39
N GLU A 306 -14.75 13.44 6.80
CA GLU A 306 -15.24 14.49 5.89
C GLU A 306 -14.08 15.25 5.23
N ASP A 307 -12.99 15.52 5.95
CA ASP A 307 -11.76 16.10 5.38
C ASP A 307 -11.10 15.15 4.36
N MET A 308 -11.03 13.87 4.68
CA MET A 308 -10.56 12.83 3.75
C MET A 308 -11.45 12.76 2.48
N GLN A 309 -12.76 12.83 2.67
CA GLN A 309 -13.75 12.86 1.58
C GLN A 309 -13.61 14.12 0.74
N ALA A 310 -13.44 15.29 1.35
CA ALA A 310 -13.19 16.55 0.65
C ALA A 310 -11.91 16.49 -0.21
N ASN A 311 -10.92 15.73 0.26
CA ASN A 311 -9.71 15.37 -0.48
C ASN A 311 -9.91 14.24 -1.51
N GLY A 312 -11.13 13.73 -1.71
CA GLY A 312 -11.42 12.66 -2.66
C GLY A 312 -10.61 11.39 -2.45
N GLN A 313 -10.13 11.19 -1.22
CA GLN A 313 -9.27 10.08 -0.86
C GLN A 313 -10.11 8.89 -0.43
N THR A 314 -9.72 7.70 -0.88
CA THR A 314 -10.30 6.42 -0.46
C THR A 314 -9.20 5.60 0.18
N ILE A 315 -9.34 5.27 1.46
CA ILE A 315 -8.38 4.41 2.16
C ILE A 315 -9.11 3.16 2.62
N VAL A 316 -8.57 2.01 2.24
CA VAL A 316 -9.02 0.71 2.72
C VAL A 316 -7.90 0.13 3.58
N TYR A 317 -8.17 -0.32 4.79
CA TYR A 317 -7.20 -1.03 5.60
C TYR A 317 -7.66 -2.44 5.93
N ALA A 318 -6.71 -3.34 6.13
CA ALA A 318 -6.95 -4.68 6.64
C ALA A 318 -5.90 -5.03 7.68
N ILE A 319 -6.36 -5.53 8.83
CA ILE A 319 -5.50 -5.91 9.95
C ILE A 319 -5.60 -7.42 10.13
N HIS A 320 -4.50 -8.12 9.89
CA HIS A 320 -4.41 -9.54 10.19
C HIS A 320 -4.03 -9.76 11.67
N GLU A 321 -4.62 -10.75 12.33
CA GLU A 321 -4.41 -10.99 13.77
C GLU A 321 -3.00 -11.49 14.11
N SER A 322 -2.46 -12.47 13.36
CA SER A 322 -1.30 -13.26 13.83
C SER A 322 -0.12 -13.39 12.88
N ILE A 323 -0.10 -12.73 11.71
CA ILE A 323 1.05 -12.87 10.80
C ILE A 323 2.20 -11.95 11.20
N GLY A 324 3.40 -12.50 11.30
CA GLY A 324 4.61 -11.68 11.39
C GLY A 324 4.87 -10.92 10.08
N HIS A 325 5.78 -9.94 10.13
CA HIS A 325 6.11 -9.04 9.03
C HIS A 325 6.31 -9.73 7.66
N LEU A 326 7.17 -10.75 7.60
CA LEU A 326 7.41 -11.49 6.35
C LEU A 326 6.16 -12.24 5.87
N GLY A 327 5.30 -12.69 6.78
CA GLY A 327 4.05 -13.35 6.45
C GLY A 327 3.12 -12.47 5.61
N ILE A 328 3.19 -11.15 5.80
CA ILE A 328 2.39 -10.15 5.09
C ILE A 328 2.62 -10.21 3.58
N PHE A 329 3.85 -10.40 3.10
CA PHE A 329 4.16 -10.30 1.67
C PHE A 329 4.89 -11.51 1.06
N VAL A 330 5.45 -12.42 1.87
CA VAL A 330 6.24 -13.59 1.40
C VAL A 330 5.43 -14.88 1.38
N SER A 331 4.40 -15.02 2.23
CA SER A 331 3.74 -16.30 2.45
C SER A 331 2.66 -16.62 1.40
N SER A 332 2.82 -17.77 0.73
CA SER A 332 1.82 -18.39 -0.16
C SER A 332 0.81 -19.28 0.58
N SER A 333 0.88 -19.40 1.91
CA SER A 333 -0.07 -20.19 2.70
C SER A 333 -0.81 -19.42 3.79
N VAL A 334 -0.24 -18.31 4.30
CA VAL A 334 -0.78 -17.63 5.50
C VAL A 334 -1.50 -16.32 5.18
N ALA A 335 -1.05 -15.57 4.17
CA ALA A 335 -1.69 -14.32 3.72
C ALA A 335 -2.14 -14.39 2.25
N THR A 336 -2.42 -15.59 1.74
CA THR A 336 -2.85 -15.78 0.34
C THR A 336 -4.26 -15.27 0.14
N LYS A 337 -5.13 -15.54 1.11
CA LYS A 337 -6.50 -15.06 1.18
C LYS A 337 -6.57 -13.55 0.93
N GLU A 338 -5.88 -12.74 1.71
CA GLU A 338 -6.01 -11.28 1.64
C GLU A 338 -5.50 -10.73 0.30
N HIS A 339 -4.36 -11.23 -0.17
CA HIS A 339 -3.76 -10.78 -1.43
C HIS A 339 -4.58 -11.17 -2.65
N ASP A 340 -5.15 -12.37 -2.66
CA ASP A 340 -6.01 -12.86 -3.72
C ASP A 340 -7.31 -12.07 -3.76
N GLN A 341 -7.87 -11.76 -2.59
CA GLN A 341 -9.07 -10.98 -2.48
C GLN A 341 -8.87 -9.51 -2.89
N PHE A 342 -7.77 -8.86 -2.48
CA PHE A 342 -7.45 -7.51 -2.97
C PHE A 342 -7.19 -7.48 -4.47
N ALA A 343 -6.53 -8.51 -5.01
CA ALA A 343 -6.28 -8.61 -6.44
C ALA A 343 -7.58 -8.79 -7.24
N SER A 344 -8.42 -9.73 -6.81
CA SER A 344 -9.68 -10.08 -7.48
C SER A 344 -10.70 -8.94 -7.40
N ASN A 345 -10.64 -8.15 -6.34
CA ASN A 345 -11.53 -7.01 -6.09
C ASN A 345 -10.88 -5.64 -6.33
N ILE A 346 -9.74 -5.56 -7.04
CA ILE A 346 -9.02 -4.30 -7.17
C ILE A 346 -9.82 -3.22 -7.91
N ASP A 347 -10.65 -3.63 -8.88
CA ASP A 347 -11.52 -2.72 -9.62
C ASP A 347 -12.72 -2.27 -8.78
N LEU A 348 -13.17 -3.11 -7.84
CA LEU A 348 -14.16 -2.73 -6.83
C LEU A 348 -13.59 -1.66 -5.92
N ILE A 349 -12.41 -1.91 -5.36
CA ILE A 349 -11.69 -0.95 -4.53
C ILE A 349 -11.50 0.36 -5.30
N ASP A 350 -11.19 0.29 -6.60
CA ASP A 350 -10.94 1.48 -7.42
C ASP A 350 -12.14 2.44 -7.52
N VAL A 351 -13.37 1.92 -7.47
CA VAL A 351 -14.59 2.73 -7.57
C VAL A 351 -15.22 3.06 -6.22
N LEU A 352 -14.68 2.55 -5.11
CA LEU A 352 -15.20 2.87 -3.79
C LEU A 352 -15.27 4.40 -3.61
N PRO A 353 -16.36 4.91 -3.01
CA PRO A 353 -16.44 6.31 -2.68
C PRO A 353 -15.27 6.76 -1.78
N PRO A 354 -14.95 8.06 -1.75
CA PRO A 354 -14.00 8.61 -0.80
C PRO A 354 -14.45 8.35 0.64
N GLY A 355 -13.50 8.04 1.51
CA GLY A 355 -13.74 7.64 2.89
C GLY A 355 -12.72 6.62 3.39
N LEU A 356 -12.88 6.25 4.66
CA LEU A 356 -12.09 5.23 5.35
C LEU A 356 -12.90 3.94 5.48
N TYR A 357 -12.31 2.83 5.08
CA TYR A 357 -12.95 1.52 5.09
C TYR A 357 -12.04 0.45 5.70
N GLU A 358 -12.63 -0.50 6.42
CA GLU A 358 -11.98 -1.74 6.81
C GLU A 358 -12.42 -2.87 5.87
N ALA A 359 -11.46 -3.59 5.29
CA ALA A 359 -11.74 -4.80 4.53
C ALA A 359 -11.86 -5.99 5.48
N VAL A 360 -13.10 -6.43 5.70
CA VAL A 360 -13.47 -7.58 6.52
C VAL A 360 -13.74 -8.76 5.60
N MET A 361 -13.11 -9.91 5.87
CA MET A 361 -13.18 -11.09 5.01
C MET A 361 -13.83 -12.27 5.73
N THR A 362 -15.08 -12.60 5.38
CA THR A 362 -15.86 -13.67 5.98
C THR A 362 -15.82 -14.95 5.12
N PRO A 363 -15.80 -16.15 5.73
CA PRO A 363 -15.91 -17.40 4.97
C PRO A 363 -17.27 -17.49 4.27
N LYS A 364 -17.27 -17.99 3.03
CA LYS A 364 -18.49 -18.27 2.28
C LYS A 364 -19.33 -19.35 2.97
N HIS A 365 -20.64 -19.14 3.15
CA HIS A 365 -21.53 -20.19 3.65
C HIS A 365 -22.20 -20.94 2.49
N PRO A 366 -22.37 -22.28 2.57
CA PRO A 366 -23.06 -23.06 1.52
C PRO A 366 -24.51 -22.62 1.26
N ASP A 367 -25.14 -22.01 2.26
CA ASP A 367 -26.54 -21.54 2.19
C ASP A 367 -26.68 -20.08 1.74
N ASP A 368 -25.58 -19.40 1.40
CA ASP A 368 -25.65 -18.06 0.84
C ASP A 368 -26.38 -18.11 -0.51
N ARG A 369 -27.56 -17.48 -0.57
CA ARG A 369 -28.47 -17.46 -1.74
C ARG A 369 -27.83 -16.98 -3.05
N ASP A 370 -26.63 -16.39 -2.97
CA ASP A 370 -25.91 -15.72 -4.06
C ASP A 370 -24.48 -16.27 -4.27
N ALA A 371 -24.24 -17.53 -3.89
CA ALA A 371 -22.92 -18.19 -3.95
C ALA A 371 -22.22 -18.08 -5.32
N ASP A 372 -22.98 -17.92 -6.42
CA ASP A 372 -22.46 -17.77 -7.79
C ASP A 372 -21.87 -16.38 -8.09
N LEU A 373 -22.13 -15.38 -7.24
CA LEU A 373 -21.63 -14.00 -7.39
C LEU A 373 -20.35 -13.72 -6.59
N ILE A 374 -19.91 -14.67 -5.77
CA ILE A 374 -18.75 -14.57 -4.88
C ILE A 374 -17.55 -15.25 -5.55
N GLY A 375 -16.48 -14.50 -5.79
CA GLY A 375 -15.24 -15.04 -6.35
C GLY A 375 -14.39 -15.74 -5.28
N GLY A 376 -14.32 -17.08 -5.34
CA GLY A 376 -13.50 -17.88 -4.41
C GLY A 376 -14.21 -18.27 -3.12
N ASP A 377 -13.43 -18.54 -2.06
CA ASP A 377 -13.89 -19.15 -0.80
C ASP A 377 -14.29 -18.13 0.29
N TYR A 378 -14.04 -16.84 0.06
CA TYR A 378 -14.27 -15.77 1.01
C TYR A 378 -15.01 -14.62 0.36
N LEU A 379 -15.90 -13.98 1.13
CA LEU A 379 -16.57 -12.75 0.75
C LEU A 379 -15.86 -11.57 1.41
N VAL A 380 -15.45 -10.58 0.61
CA VAL A 380 -14.92 -9.32 1.14
C VAL A 380 -16.02 -8.26 1.25
N HIS A 381 -16.09 -7.69 2.44
CA HIS A 381 -16.90 -6.52 2.75
C HIS A 381 -16.00 -5.36 3.14
N PHE A 382 -16.34 -4.17 2.67
CA PHE A 382 -15.69 -2.91 3.02
C PHE A 382 -16.63 -2.14 3.94
N GLU A 383 -16.34 -2.19 5.24
CA GLU A 383 -17.11 -1.50 6.27
C GLU A 383 -16.58 -0.07 6.43
N ALA A 384 -17.47 0.93 6.38
CA ALA A 384 -17.09 2.31 6.66
C ALA A 384 -16.61 2.45 8.11
N ARG A 385 -15.53 3.22 8.28
CA ARG A 385 -14.88 3.48 9.56
C ARG A 385 -14.65 4.97 9.75
N THR A 386 -14.39 5.34 11.00
CA THR A 386 -14.05 6.68 11.44
C THR A 386 -12.58 6.76 11.85
N LEU A 387 -12.08 7.97 12.05
CA LEU A 387 -10.73 8.13 12.61
C LEU A 387 -10.63 7.63 14.06
N ASP A 388 -11.75 7.52 14.79
CA ASP A 388 -11.75 6.94 16.14
C ASP A 388 -11.44 5.45 16.13
N ASP A 389 -11.81 4.73 15.07
CA ASP A 389 -11.45 3.32 14.90
C ASP A 389 -9.93 3.15 14.80
N ILE A 390 -9.24 4.06 14.10
CA ILE A 390 -7.77 4.08 14.05
C ILE A 390 -7.19 4.45 15.42
N ARG A 391 -7.71 5.48 16.09
CA ARG A 391 -7.26 5.89 17.44
C ARG A 391 -7.45 4.77 18.47
N SER A 392 -8.46 3.92 18.30
CA SER A 392 -8.74 2.78 19.19
C SER A 392 -7.64 1.73 19.18
N LEU A 393 -6.82 1.68 18.12
CA LEU A 393 -5.64 0.82 18.04
C LEU A 393 -4.52 1.29 19.00
N GLY A 394 -4.66 2.45 19.64
CA GLY A 394 -3.64 3.09 20.46
C GLY A 394 -2.61 3.84 19.60
N GLY A 395 -1.67 4.53 20.25
CA GLY A 395 -0.67 5.33 19.57
C GLY A 395 0.00 6.31 20.52
N ASN A 396 0.70 7.28 19.93
CA ASN A 396 1.41 8.30 20.69
C ASN A 396 0.48 9.38 21.21
N ASN A 397 0.77 9.88 22.42
CA ASN A 397 0.24 11.15 22.87
C ASN A 397 1.21 12.30 22.53
N GLU A 398 0.80 13.54 22.80
CA GLU A 398 1.62 14.73 22.49
C GLU A 398 2.97 14.77 23.24
N GLU A 399 3.05 14.17 24.43
CA GLU A 399 4.31 14.07 25.16
C GLU A 399 5.28 13.12 24.45
N ASP A 400 4.79 11.97 23.97
CA ASP A 400 5.58 11.04 23.18
C ASP A 400 6.07 11.71 21.90
N GLU A 401 5.19 12.43 21.19
CA GLU A 401 5.57 13.21 20.01
C GLU A 401 6.70 14.21 20.31
N ARG A 402 6.65 14.86 21.47
CA ARG A 402 7.71 15.78 21.90
C ARG A 402 9.03 15.05 22.18
N ARG A 403 8.98 13.84 22.74
CA ARG A 403 10.17 13.01 22.97
C ARG A 403 10.83 12.61 21.65
N PHE A 404 10.04 12.17 20.67
CA PHE A 404 10.56 11.85 19.34
C PHE A 404 11.12 13.07 18.61
N ALA A 405 10.41 14.21 18.65
CA ALA A 405 10.94 15.46 18.10
C ALA A 405 12.26 15.87 18.75
N THR A 406 12.44 15.59 20.05
CA THR A 406 13.69 15.84 20.77
C THR A 406 14.81 14.96 20.23
N ALA A 407 14.56 13.65 20.06
CA ALA A 407 15.50 12.73 19.46
C ALA A 407 15.90 13.14 18.03
N ALA A 408 14.94 13.63 17.24
CA ALA A 408 15.19 14.13 15.89
C ALA A 408 16.12 15.36 15.88
N ARG A 409 15.94 16.31 16.82
CA ARG A 409 16.84 17.46 16.96
C ARG A 409 18.24 17.06 17.45
N VAL A 410 18.33 16.16 18.42
CA VAL A 410 19.62 15.61 18.87
C VAL A 410 20.35 14.92 17.71
N SER A 411 19.63 14.15 16.90
CA SER A 411 20.18 13.52 15.69
C SER A 411 20.79 14.55 14.72
N GLN A 412 20.08 15.64 14.44
CA GLN A 412 20.57 16.71 13.58
C GLN A 412 21.85 17.35 14.12
N ILE A 413 21.91 17.59 15.43
CA ILE A 413 23.10 18.14 16.11
C ILE A 413 24.27 17.17 15.98
N ASN A 414 24.08 15.90 16.33
CA ASN A 414 25.14 14.89 16.30
C ASN A 414 25.66 14.63 14.88
N LEU A 415 24.77 14.59 13.89
CA LEU A 415 25.15 14.49 12.48
C LEU A 415 26.00 15.69 12.04
N GLY A 416 25.60 16.90 12.43
CA GLY A 416 26.35 18.13 12.16
C GLY A 416 27.75 18.12 12.79
N LEU A 417 27.85 17.67 14.04
CA LEU A 417 29.12 17.50 14.75
C LEU A 417 30.01 16.46 14.07
N TYR A 418 29.47 15.30 13.70
CA TYR A 418 30.20 14.27 12.97
C TYR A 418 30.77 14.80 11.64
N ARG A 419 29.91 15.42 10.81
CA ARG A 419 30.28 15.96 9.50
C ARG A 419 31.37 17.03 9.60
N THR A 420 31.31 17.86 10.64
CA THR A 420 32.25 18.97 10.82
C THR A 420 33.58 18.50 11.40
N LEU A 421 33.55 17.65 12.42
CA LEU A 421 34.72 17.33 13.24
C LEU A 421 35.44 16.05 12.81
N PHE A 422 34.70 15.02 12.41
CA PHE A 422 35.24 13.66 12.26
C PHE A 422 35.20 13.13 10.82
N GLN A 423 34.17 13.48 10.04
CA GLN A 423 34.00 12.99 8.67
C GLN A 423 35.21 13.23 7.75
N PRO A 424 35.92 14.40 7.78
CA PRO A 424 37.10 14.60 6.93
C PRO A 424 38.20 13.56 7.19
N TRP A 425 38.41 13.19 8.45
CA TRP A 425 39.38 12.17 8.84
C TRP A 425 38.93 10.78 8.39
N VAL A 426 37.67 10.43 8.65
CA VAL A 426 37.10 9.13 8.25
C VAL A 426 37.21 8.92 6.74
N ARG A 427 36.81 9.91 5.94
CA ARG A 427 36.94 9.87 4.48
C ARG A 427 38.38 9.83 4.01
N GLY A 428 39.31 10.45 4.74
CA GLY A 428 40.75 10.39 4.44
C GLY A 428 41.34 8.98 4.55
N PHE A 429 40.80 8.14 5.43
CA PHE A 429 41.25 6.74 5.59
C PHE A 429 40.43 5.75 4.75
N ALA A 430 39.17 6.06 4.46
CA ALA A 430 38.28 5.18 3.73
C ALA A 430 38.73 5.00 2.26
N ASN A 431 38.72 3.74 1.81
CA ASN A 431 38.98 3.36 0.42
C ASN A 431 38.27 2.04 0.12
N GLU A 432 38.18 1.67 -1.16
CA GLU A 432 37.42 0.48 -1.58
C GLU A 432 37.98 -0.83 -0.98
N GLY A 433 39.31 -0.94 -0.83
CA GLY A 433 39.93 -2.13 -0.25
C GLY A 433 39.54 -2.33 1.21
N TYR A 434 39.58 -1.25 2.00
CA TYR A 434 39.11 -1.26 3.39
C TYR A 434 37.60 -1.54 3.49
N ALA A 435 36.80 -0.86 2.66
CA ALA A 435 35.35 -1.02 2.65
C ALA A 435 34.95 -2.48 2.31
N GLU A 436 35.62 -3.10 1.33
CA GLU A 436 35.41 -4.50 0.98
C GLU A 436 35.82 -5.46 2.11
N ALA A 437 36.96 -5.20 2.76
CA ALA A 437 37.39 -5.98 3.91
C ALA A 437 36.37 -5.92 5.05
N MET A 438 35.85 -4.73 5.37
CA MET A 438 34.78 -4.58 6.38
C MET A 438 33.52 -5.36 6.01
N ARG A 439 33.07 -5.32 4.75
CA ARG A 439 31.88 -6.05 4.29
C ARG A 439 32.06 -7.57 4.44
N ARG A 440 33.23 -8.10 4.10
CA ARG A 440 33.54 -9.54 4.24
C ARG A 440 33.63 -9.97 5.71
N LEU A 441 34.24 -9.14 6.55
CA LEU A 441 34.38 -9.37 7.98
C LEU A 441 33.09 -9.11 8.77
N HIS A 442 32.04 -8.59 8.13
CA HIS A 442 30.76 -8.36 8.77
C HIS A 442 30.21 -9.68 9.35
N PRO A 443 29.75 -9.71 10.62
CA PRO A 443 29.29 -10.94 11.28
C PRO A 443 28.26 -11.72 10.46
N GLN A 444 27.33 -11.00 9.83
CA GLN A 444 26.30 -11.57 8.95
C GLN A 444 26.83 -12.38 7.76
N ARG A 445 28.03 -12.07 7.24
CA ARG A 445 28.68 -12.86 6.18
C ARG A 445 29.60 -13.91 6.76
N LEU A 446 30.35 -13.53 7.80
CA LEU A 446 31.35 -14.39 8.44
C LEU A 446 30.74 -15.70 8.96
N GLN A 447 29.50 -15.66 9.48
CA GLN A 447 28.78 -16.86 9.91
C GLN A 447 28.62 -17.93 8.82
N TYR A 448 28.58 -17.54 7.53
CA TYR A 448 28.52 -18.49 6.41
C TYR A 448 29.91 -18.85 5.89
N GLU A 449 30.85 -17.90 5.89
CA GLU A 449 32.20 -18.07 5.38
C GLU A 449 33.03 -19.04 6.22
N ILE A 450 32.87 -19.03 7.54
CA ILE A 450 33.57 -19.95 8.46
C ILE A 450 33.25 -21.42 8.14
N PHE A 451 32.01 -21.73 7.72
CA PHE A 451 31.60 -23.08 7.33
C PHE A 451 31.74 -23.36 5.82
N SER A 452 32.45 -22.50 5.09
CA SER A 452 32.68 -22.69 3.66
C SER A 452 33.73 -23.76 3.36
N ARG A 453 33.70 -24.33 2.15
CA ARG A 453 34.80 -25.17 1.62
C ARG A 453 36.11 -24.41 1.41
N ALA A 454 36.09 -23.08 1.49
CA ALA A 454 37.30 -22.27 1.46
C ALA A 454 38.04 -22.34 2.81
N ASN A 455 37.35 -22.65 3.91
CA ASN A 455 37.99 -22.93 5.20
C ASN A 455 38.64 -24.34 5.17
N PRO A 456 39.98 -24.46 5.29
CA PRO A 456 40.66 -25.75 5.26
C PRO A 456 40.20 -26.72 6.36
N PHE A 457 39.79 -26.20 7.53
CA PHE A 457 39.31 -27.03 8.63
C PHE A 457 37.99 -27.73 8.29
N MET A 458 37.15 -27.12 7.44
CA MET A 458 35.89 -27.75 7.02
C MET A 458 36.14 -28.95 6.09
N ARG A 459 37.22 -28.94 5.30
CA ARG A 459 37.59 -30.07 4.43
C ARG A 459 37.99 -31.31 5.23
N LEU A 460 38.51 -31.13 6.44
CA LEU A 460 38.85 -32.25 7.34
C LEU A 460 37.61 -33.03 7.81
N LEU A 461 36.40 -32.44 7.66
CA LEU A 461 35.14 -33.08 8.01
C LEU A 461 34.57 -33.95 6.87
N ASP A 462 35.08 -33.86 5.64
CA ASP A 462 34.52 -34.57 4.48
C ASP A 462 34.42 -36.10 4.71
N PRO A 463 35.46 -36.81 5.19
CA PRO A 463 35.36 -38.24 5.47
C PRO A 463 34.31 -38.58 6.54
N TRP A 464 34.20 -37.73 7.56
CA TRP A 464 33.22 -37.89 8.63
C TRP A 464 31.80 -37.67 8.13
N MET A 465 31.57 -36.69 7.25
CA MET A 465 30.26 -36.45 6.65
C MET A 465 29.80 -37.64 5.82
N THR A 466 30.68 -38.26 5.03
CA THR A 466 30.36 -39.48 4.28
C THR A 466 30.00 -40.64 5.21
N LEU A 467 30.80 -40.85 6.27
CA LEU A 467 30.55 -41.90 7.25
C LEU A 467 29.21 -41.68 7.98
N ILE A 468 28.96 -40.46 8.46
CA ILE A 468 27.74 -40.12 9.18
C ILE A 468 26.52 -40.30 8.26
N ASN A 469 26.56 -39.78 7.03
CA ASN A 469 25.43 -39.92 6.10
C ASN A 469 25.12 -41.39 5.76
N GLY A 470 26.13 -42.26 5.69
CA GLY A 470 25.94 -43.69 5.40
C GLY A 470 25.39 -44.51 6.58
N HIS A 471 25.58 -44.04 7.82
CA HIS A 471 25.25 -44.81 9.03
C HIS A 471 24.24 -44.14 9.97
N ARG A 472 23.80 -42.92 9.66
CA ARG A 472 22.84 -42.16 10.46
C ARG A 472 21.54 -42.92 10.65
N ARG A 473 21.05 -42.96 11.89
CA ARG A 473 19.74 -43.51 12.25
C ARG A 473 19.00 -42.54 13.16
N PRO A 474 17.69 -42.30 12.94
CA PRO A 474 16.91 -41.48 13.86
C PRO A 474 16.81 -42.17 15.23
N VAL A 475 16.87 -41.37 16.29
CA VAL A 475 16.63 -41.84 17.65
C VAL A 475 15.16 -41.67 18.01
N SER A 476 14.60 -42.54 18.87
CA SER A 476 13.22 -42.41 19.35
C SER A 476 13.04 -41.14 20.19
N ASN A 477 11.87 -40.50 20.10
CA ASN A 477 11.49 -39.38 20.95
C ASN A 477 11.37 -39.75 22.44
N GLU A 478 11.28 -41.04 22.75
CA GLU A 478 11.29 -41.57 24.13
C GLU A 478 12.70 -41.68 24.72
N ASN A 479 13.74 -41.48 23.91
CA ASN A 479 15.12 -41.52 24.39
C ASN A 479 15.40 -40.35 25.35
N VAL A 480 16.02 -40.66 26.50
CA VAL A 480 16.30 -39.66 27.56
C VAL A 480 17.23 -38.53 27.11
N PHE A 481 18.20 -38.80 26.24
CA PHE A 481 19.10 -37.78 25.71
C PHE A 481 18.39 -36.88 24.70
N TRP A 482 17.47 -37.44 23.91
CA TRP A 482 16.61 -36.65 23.03
C TRP A 482 15.72 -35.70 23.83
N GLN A 483 15.07 -36.18 24.89
CA GLN A 483 14.26 -35.34 25.77
C GLN A 483 15.09 -34.28 26.50
N ALA A 484 16.29 -34.64 26.99
CA ALA A 484 17.20 -33.69 27.62
C ALA A 484 17.64 -32.59 26.64
N GLN A 485 17.91 -32.95 25.38
CA GLN A 485 18.21 -31.99 24.31
C GLN A 485 17.03 -31.03 24.07
N GLN A 486 15.80 -31.52 23.98
CA GLN A 486 14.62 -30.67 23.78
C GLN A 486 14.44 -29.70 24.95
N ARG A 487 14.52 -30.19 26.19
CA ARG A 487 14.43 -29.32 27.39
C ARG A 487 15.53 -28.27 27.44
N TYR A 488 16.75 -28.61 27.03
CA TYR A 488 17.83 -27.62 26.94
C TYR A 488 17.53 -26.56 25.88
N SER A 489 16.96 -26.95 24.75
CA SER A 489 16.51 -26.00 23.74
C SER A 489 15.42 -25.08 24.27
N ASP A 490 14.38 -25.62 24.90
CA ASP A 490 13.30 -24.83 25.49
C ASP A 490 13.83 -23.83 26.53
N TRP A 491 14.80 -24.24 27.35
CA TRP A 491 15.46 -23.37 28.31
C TRP A 491 16.28 -22.25 27.63
N MET A 492 17.00 -22.55 26.55
CA MET A 492 17.74 -21.55 25.78
C MET A 492 16.80 -20.53 25.12
N GLU A 493 15.72 -21.00 24.50
CA GLU A 493 14.69 -20.14 23.90
C GLU A 493 14.07 -19.21 24.94
N THR A 494 13.61 -19.78 26.06
CA THR A 494 13.03 -19.00 27.17
C THR A 494 14.01 -17.97 27.73
N SER A 495 15.30 -18.32 27.85
CA SER A 495 16.33 -17.42 28.37
C SER A 495 16.61 -16.25 27.40
N LEU A 496 16.65 -16.52 26.10
CA LEU A 496 16.86 -15.51 25.07
C LEU A 496 15.63 -14.61 24.89
N ASP A 497 14.42 -15.15 25.02
CA ASP A 497 13.18 -14.37 25.07
C ASP A 497 13.14 -13.47 26.31
N ALA A 498 13.49 -13.98 27.50
CA ALA A 498 13.58 -13.16 28.70
C ALA A 498 14.62 -12.04 28.57
N TYR A 499 15.77 -12.32 27.95
CA TYR A 499 16.76 -11.28 27.62
C TYR A 499 16.18 -10.21 26.68
N ARG A 500 15.50 -10.63 25.61
CA ARG A 500 14.83 -9.71 24.67
C ARG A 500 13.88 -8.80 25.44
N ASP A 501 13.00 -9.37 26.24
CA ASP A 501 11.96 -8.63 26.94
C ASP A 501 12.60 -7.61 27.92
N VAL A 502 13.61 -8.00 28.70
CA VAL A 502 14.33 -7.06 29.59
C VAL A 502 15.03 -5.94 28.80
N ARG A 503 15.74 -6.29 27.73
CA ARG A 503 16.41 -5.32 26.86
C ARG A 503 15.41 -4.31 26.30
N ASP A 504 14.28 -4.79 25.82
CA ASP A 504 13.25 -3.99 25.16
C ASP A 504 12.59 -2.98 26.12
N HIS A 505 12.31 -3.39 27.35
CA HIS A 505 11.85 -2.48 28.40
C HIS A 505 12.90 -1.42 28.76
N LEU A 506 14.18 -1.79 28.85
CA LEU A 506 15.27 -0.85 29.16
C LEU A 506 15.49 0.16 28.02
N VAL A 507 15.38 -0.28 26.77
CA VAL A 507 15.46 0.56 25.57
C VAL A 507 14.40 1.66 25.62
N GLU A 508 13.14 1.29 25.90
CA GLU A 508 12.04 2.23 25.99
C GLU A 508 12.17 3.18 27.18
N ALA A 509 12.48 2.64 28.38
CA ALA A 509 12.67 3.45 29.58
C ALA A 509 13.81 4.47 29.42
N TYR A 510 14.93 4.06 28.83
CA TYR A 510 16.04 4.97 28.54
C TYR A 510 15.62 6.06 27.56
N PHE A 511 14.95 5.70 26.46
CA PHE A 511 14.46 6.68 25.49
C PHE A 511 13.57 7.73 26.15
N HIS A 512 12.58 7.31 26.93
CA HIS A 512 11.67 8.24 27.60
C HIS A 512 12.37 9.08 28.67
N SER A 513 13.33 8.52 29.42
CA SER A 513 14.06 9.28 30.44
C SER A 513 14.96 10.36 29.84
N VAL A 514 15.67 10.06 28.75
CA VAL A 514 16.59 11.00 28.10
C VAL A 514 15.83 12.05 27.29
N TYR A 515 14.92 11.62 26.42
CA TYR A 515 14.21 12.53 25.51
C TYR A 515 12.95 13.16 26.11
N GLY A 516 12.47 12.63 27.23
CA GLY A 516 11.46 13.26 28.08
C GLY A 516 12.02 14.31 29.04
N SER A 517 13.34 14.40 29.20
CA SER A 517 13.98 15.38 30.09
C SER A 517 13.67 16.82 29.68
N PRO A 518 13.08 17.65 30.58
CA PRO A 518 12.82 19.06 30.28
C PRO A 518 14.07 19.85 29.90
N LEU A 519 15.22 19.51 30.49
CA LEU A 519 16.50 20.15 30.17
C LEU A 519 16.92 19.84 28.73
N VAL A 520 16.86 18.56 28.31
CA VAL A 520 17.23 18.17 26.95
C VAL A 520 16.29 18.82 25.94
N GLN A 521 14.98 18.81 26.20
CA GLN A 521 13.97 19.47 25.37
C GLN A 521 14.21 20.98 25.24
N ALA A 522 14.61 21.65 26.32
CA ALA A 522 14.95 23.07 26.30
C ALA A 522 16.24 23.34 25.51
N LEU A 523 17.29 22.53 25.70
CA LEU A 523 18.57 22.68 24.99
C LEU A 523 18.42 22.54 23.47
N VAL A 524 17.49 21.69 23.01
CA VAL A 524 17.20 21.53 21.57
C VAL A 524 16.12 22.48 21.04
N GLY A 525 15.65 23.41 21.89
CA GLY A 525 14.72 24.48 21.50
C GLY A 525 13.24 24.10 21.43
N LEU A 526 12.84 22.90 21.85
CA LEU A 526 11.42 22.47 21.82
C LEU A 526 10.57 23.03 22.96
N LYS A 527 11.20 23.57 24.01
CA LYS A 527 10.52 24.31 25.09
C LYS A 527 10.51 25.83 24.88
N ALA A 528 10.93 26.32 23.71
CA ALA A 528 10.89 27.75 23.38
C ALA A 528 9.48 28.24 22.97
N THR A 529 8.56 27.33 22.61
CA THR A 529 7.17 27.64 22.24
C THR A 529 6.22 26.52 22.69
N ASP A 530 4.96 26.85 22.98
CA ASP A 530 3.90 25.88 23.32
C ASP A 530 3.25 25.21 22.08
N ARG A 531 3.89 25.28 20.91
CA ARG A 531 3.37 24.66 19.69
C ARG A 531 3.51 23.14 19.78
N SER A 532 2.53 22.43 19.22
CA SER A 532 2.65 20.98 18.99
C SER A 532 3.93 20.71 18.19
N PRO A 533 4.74 19.71 18.60
CA PRO A 533 5.92 19.30 17.84
C PRO A 533 5.55 18.67 16.49
N ARG A 534 4.30 18.22 16.33
CA ARG A 534 3.81 17.54 15.12
C ARG A 534 2.95 18.51 14.30
N ARG A 535 3.38 18.76 13.05
CA ARG A 535 2.65 19.60 12.10
C ARG A 535 1.56 18.81 11.41
N LYS A 536 0.33 19.35 11.39
CA LYS A 536 -0.80 18.78 10.64
C LYS A 536 -1.03 19.58 9.36
N PRO A 537 -0.82 19.00 8.17
CA PRO A 537 -1.01 19.72 6.92
C PRO A 537 -2.50 19.98 6.59
N GLY A 538 -3.45 19.28 7.24
CA GLY A 538 -4.91 19.51 7.17
C GLY A 538 -5.34 20.93 7.55
N GLU A 539 -4.64 21.54 8.50
CA GLU A 539 -4.98 22.85 9.11
C GLU A 539 -4.58 24.07 8.26
N ASP A 540 -4.10 23.89 7.01
CA ASP A 540 -3.67 25.01 6.16
C ASP A 540 -4.86 25.86 5.67
N PRO A 541 -4.91 27.18 5.95
CA PRO A 541 -5.99 28.06 5.48
C PRO A 541 -6.22 28.04 3.97
N ALA A 542 -5.15 27.88 3.17
CA ALA A 542 -5.27 27.78 1.72
C ALA A 542 -6.00 26.50 1.28
N HIS A 543 -5.78 25.41 2.03
CA HIS A 543 -6.46 24.14 1.82
C HIS A 543 -7.95 24.23 2.16
N LEU A 544 -8.29 24.80 3.33
CA LEU A 544 -9.68 25.00 3.76
C LEU A 544 -10.48 25.87 2.78
N ALA A 545 -9.85 26.90 2.20
CA ALA A 545 -10.47 27.72 1.17
C ALA A 545 -10.73 26.94 -0.13
N LEU A 546 -9.80 26.08 -0.55
CA LEU A 546 -9.96 25.22 -1.73
C LEU A 546 -11.12 24.23 -1.54
N VAL A 547 -11.20 23.59 -0.37
CA VAL A 547 -12.29 22.67 0.00
C VAL A 547 -13.63 23.40 -0.04
N SER A 548 -13.72 24.56 0.59
CA SER A 548 -14.95 25.37 0.63
C SER A 548 -15.44 25.75 -0.76
N ARG A 549 -14.52 26.15 -1.66
CA ARG A 549 -14.84 26.43 -3.06
C ARG A 549 -15.35 25.20 -3.79
N ARG A 550 -14.72 24.04 -3.59
CA ARG A 550 -15.13 22.79 -4.25
C ARG A 550 -16.53 22.35 -3.80
N ILE A 551 -16.84 22.54 -2.52
CA ILE A 551 -18.18 22.29 -1.97
C ILE A 551 -19.22 23.19 -2.66
N ALA A 552 -18.92 24.47 -2.84
CA ALA A 552 -19.83 25.40 -3.52
C ALA A 552 -20.08 25.00 -4.99
N GLU A 553 -19.02 24.69 -5.75
CA GLU A 553 -19.12 24.22 -7.14
C GLU A 553 -20.00 22.96 -7.26
N LEU A 554 -19.85 21.99 -6.35
CA LEU A 554 -20.67 20.78 -6.35
C LEU A 554 -22.13 21.08 -6.02
N LYS A 555 -22.40 21.98 -5.06
CA LYS A 555 -23.77 22.38 -4.69
C LYS A 555 -24.52 23.09 -5.82
N GLU A 556 -23.83 23.83 -6.67
CA GLU A 556 -24.43 24.47 -7.85
C GLU A 556 -24.85 23.42 -8.92
N GLY A 557 -24.09 22.33 -9.05
CA GLY A 557 -24.33 21.27 -10.03
C GLY A 557 -25.38 20.20 -9.65
N ILE A 558 -26.09 20.34 -8.53
CA ILE A 558 -27.03 19.30 -8.02
C ILE A 558 -28.09 18.89 -9.05
N SER A 559 -28.59 19.84 -9.83
CA SER A 559 -29.62 19.64 -10.87
C SER A 559 -29.07 19.25 -12.25
N GLU A 560 -27.76 19.13 -12.40
CA GLU A 560 -27.10 18.70 -13.64
C GLU A 560 -27.01 17.17 -13.72
N GLY A 561 -26.95 16.62 -14.94
CA GLY A 561 -26.90 15.17 -15.22
C GLY A 561 -28.17 14.60 -15.85
N GLY A 562 -28.14 13.33 -16.24
CA GLY A 562 -29.22 12.63 -16.93
C GLY A 562 -29.72 11.41 -16.15
N ALA A 563 -30.30 10.45 -16.86
CA ALA A 563 -30.87 9.26 -16.23
C ALA A 563 -29.82 8.38 -15.53
N ARG A 564 -28.57 8.37 -16.02
CA ARG A 564 -27.48 7.57 -15.44
C ARG A 564 -27.07 8.09 -14.07
N GLU A 565 -26.82 9.39 -13.97
CA GLU A 565 -26.48 10.07 -12.73
C GLU A 565 -27.59 9.91 -11.70
N ALA A 566 -28.86 10.03 -12.11
CA ALA A 566 -30.03 9.87 -11.25
C ALA A 566 -30.12 8.47 -10.63
N VAL A 567 -29.87 7.42 -11.43
CA VAL A 567 -29.93 6.02 -10.95
C VAL A 567 -28.75 5.70 -10.02
N ILE A 568 -27.55 6.18 -10.34
CA ILE A 568 -26.39 6.02 -9.46
C ILE A 568 -26.63 6.76 -8.13
N ARG A 569 -27.15 7.99 -8.18
CA ARG A 569 -27.51 8.77 -7.00
C ARG A 569 -28.56 8.04 -6.15
N ALA A 570 -29.60 7.49 -6.77
CA ALA A 570 -30.61 6.70 -6.07
C ALA A 570 -30.02 5.44 -5.41
N LEU A 571 -29.18 4.69 -6.12
CA LEU A 571 -28.52 3.50 -5.59
C LEU A 571 -27.62 3.83 -4.39
N LEU A 572 -26.82 4.89 -4.49
CA LEU A 572 -25.97 5.36 -3.40
C LEU A 572 -26.82 5.78 -2.19
N TYR A 573 -27.88 6.57 -2.40
CA TYR A 573 -28.78 7.01 -1.32
C TYR A 573 -29.40 5.85 -0.56
N ILE A 574 -29.88 4.83 -1.26
CA ILE A 574 -30.45 3.63 -0.66
C ILE A 574 -29.41 2.87 0.16
N ARG A 575 -28.15 2.83 -0.27
CA ARG A 575 -27.09 2.01 0.32
C ARG A 575 -26.25 2.71 1.37
N MET A 576 -26.19 4.03 1.36
CA MET A 576 -25.38 4.82 2.28
C MET A 576 -25.61 4.48 3.77
N PRO A 577 -26.85 4.28 4.26
CA PRO A 577 -27.09 3.94 5.67
C PRO A 577 -26.53 2.59 6.11
N ASP A 578 -26.38 1.64 5.17
CA ASP A 578 -25.86 0.32 5.50
C ASP A 578 -24.37 0.39 5.87
N GLY A 579 -23.64 1.44 5.43
CA GLY A 579 -22.23 1.63 5.74
C GLY A 579 -21.29 0.54 5.21
N VAL A 580 -21.79 -0.39 4.40
CA VAL A 580 -21.04 -1.55 3.90
C VAL A 580 -21.13 -1.64 2.37
N ALA A 581 -19.97 -1.64 1.72
CA ALA A 581 -19.84 -1.97 0.30
C ALA A 581 -19.30 -3.40 0.16
N ASP A 582 -19.89 -4.21 -0.71
CA ASP A 582 -19.46 -5.60 -0.91
C ASP A 582 -19.37 -5.96 -2.41
N GLU A 583 -18.81 -7.14 -2.69
CA GLU A 583 -18.63 -7.64 -4.07
C GLU A 583 -19.94 -7.69 -4.86
N ARG A 584 -21.06 -7.93 -4.19
CA ARG A 584 -22.38 -8.03 -4.80
C ARG A 584 -22.82 -6.68 -5.35
N GLY A 585 -22.72 -5.62 -4.53
CA GLY A 585 -23.01 -4.24 -4.94
C GLY A 585 -22.16 -3.77 -6.12
N PHE A 586 -20.92 -4.25 -6.22
CA PHE A 586 -20.02 -3.88 -7.31
C PHE A 586 -20.20 -4.67 -8.60
N ASN A 587 -20.38 -5.99 -8.53
CA ASN A 587 -20.73 -6.80 -9.71
C ASN A 587 -22.01 -6.26 -10.36
N LEU A 588 -22.90 -5.72 -9.54
CA LEU A 588 -24.05 -4.91 -9.92
C LEU A 588 -23.65 -3.61 -10.65
N LEU A 589 -22.80 -2.76 -10.09
CA LEU A 589 -22.29 -1.54 -10.76
C LEU A 589 -21.58 -1.85 -12.08
N ARG A 590 -20.87 -2.98 -12.18
CA ARG A 590 -20.20 -3.46 -13.40
C ARG A 590 -21.21 -3.90 -14.47
N ARG A 591 -22.31 -4.54 -14.07
CA ARG A 591 -23.44 -4.86 -14.97
C ARG A 591 -24.12 -3.58 -15.46
N LEU A 592 -24.36 -2.60 -14.57
CA LEU A 592 -24.89 -1.29 -14.96
C LEU A 592 -23.96 -0.56 -15.95
N ARG A 593 -22.63 -0.63 -15.79
CA ARG A 593 -21.66 -0.10 -16.76
C ARG A 593 -21.79 -0.79 -18.13
N LYS A 594 -22.00 -2.11 -18.18
CA LYS A 594 -22.21 -2.87 -19.43
C LYS A 594 -23.56 -2.52 -20.08
N ASP A 595 -24.62 -2.44 -19.29
CA ASP A 595 -26.00 -2.20 -19.76
C ASP A 595 -26.26 -0.73 -20.14
N ALA A 596 -25.54 0.21 -19.53
CA ALA A 596 -25.58 1.63 -19.88
C ALA A 596 -25.01 1.93 -21.28
N GLY A 597 -24.49 0.91 -21.98
CA GLY A 597 -23.92 0.97 -23.32
C GLY A 597 -22.39 0.87 -23.32
N SER A 598 -21.83 0.34 -24.40
CA SER A 598 -20.40 0.08 -24.64
C SER A 598 -19.49 1.32 -24.68
N GLY A 599 -19.91 2.47 -24.12
CA GLY A 599 -19.21 3.76 -24.25
C GLY A 599 -18.62 4.35 -22.96
N LEU A 600 -18.93 3.83 -21.76
CA LEU A 600 -18.47 4.43 -20.50
C LEU A 600 -17.20 3.72 -19.98
N THR A 601 -16.07 4.42 -20.05
CA THR A 601 -14.80 3.95 -19.47
C THR A 601 -14.92 3.83 -17.95
N LEU A 602 -14.12 2.95 -17.33
CA LEU A 602 -14.09 2.81 -15.87
C LEU A 602 -13.79 4.15 -15.18
N ALA A 603 -12.89 4.94 -15.77
CA ALA A 603 -12.54 6.27 -15.27
C ALA A 603 -13.73 7.25 -15.31
N ALA A 604 -14.51 7.27 -16.39
CA ALA A 604 -15.72 8.09 -16.48
C ALA A 604 -16.78 7.65 -15.48
N PHE A 605 -16.94 6.33 -15.31
CA PHE A 605 -17.89 5.77 -14.34
C PHE A 605 -17.51 6.10 -12.91
N LYS A 606 -16.24 5.91 -12.55
CA LYS A 606 -15.67 6.28 -11.25
C LYS A 606 -15.87 7.76 -10.95
N LYS A 607 -15.60 8.64 -11.93
CA LYS A 607 -15.81 10.08 -11.78
C LYS A 607 -17.29 10.39 -11.48
N MET A 608 -18.21 9.83 -12.27
CA MET A 608 -19.66 10.00 -12.09
C MET A 608 -20.12 9.53 -10.71
N LEU A 609 -19.71 8.33 -10.29
CA LEU A 609 -20.08 7.76 -8.99
C LEU A 609 -19.58 8.64 -7.84
N ARG A 610 -18.34 9.12 -7.90
CA ARG A 610 -17.77 10.02 -6.89
C ARG A 610 -18.51 11.36 -6.82
N GLU A 611 -18.84 11.95 -7.97
CA GLU A 611 -19.61 13.19 -8.01
C GLU A 611 -20.99 13.01 -7.39
N GLN A 612 -21.73 11.96 -7.77
CA GLN A 612 -23.06 11.69 -7.19
C GLN A 612 -23.00 11.41 -5.68
N PHE A 613 -21.95 10.72 -5.22
CA PHE A 613 -21.72 10.49 -3.79
C PHE A 613 -21.49 11.80 -3.02
N PHE A 614 -20.68 12.71 -3.55
CA PHE A 614 -20.45 14.01 -2.91
C PHE A 614 -21.71 14.87 -2.85
N LEU A 615 -22.57 14.84 -3.87
CA LEU A 615 -23.82 15.59 -3.83
C LEU A 615 -24.72 15.12 -2.68
N LEU A 616 -24.78 13.81 -2.43
CA LEU A 616 -25.54 13.25 -1.32
C LEU A 616 -24.95 13.62 0.05
N LEU A 617 -23.63 13.62 0.20
CA LEU A 617 -22.98 14.03 1.45
C LEU A 617 -23.16 15.52 1.75
N LEU A 618 -23.12 16.37 0.72
CA LEU A 618 -23.14 17.82 0.89
C LEU A 618 -24.56 18.40 1.07
N ASP A 619 -25.55 17.80 0.42
CA ASP A 619 -26.95 18.25 0.44
C ASP A 619 -27.89 17.09 0.01
N GLU A 620 -28.03 16.09 0.89
CA GLU A 620 -28.80 14.86 0.62
C GLU A 620 -30.20 15.17 0.08
N ARG A 621 -30.94 16.09 0.71
CA ARG A 621 -32.33 16.37 0.36
C ARG A 621 -32.45 16.96 -1.04
N ARG A 622 -31.69 18.01 -1.37
CA ARG A 622 -31.75 18.62 -2.71
C ARG A 622 -31.24 17.67 -3.78
N ALA A 623 -30.26 16.83 -3.47
CA ALA A 623 -29.76 15.81 -4.38
C ALA A 623 -30.85 14.80 -4.77
N ILE A 624 -31.66 14.35 -3.80
CA ILE A 624 -32.77 13.41 -4.05
C ILE A 624 -33.94 14.08 -4.78
N GLU A 625 -34.31 15.30 -4.39
CA GLU A 625 -35.40 16.04 -5.04
C GLU A 625 -35.15 16.36 -6.52
N ALA A 626 -33.88 16.38 -6.95
CA ALA A 626 -33.52 16.58 -8.35
C ALA A 626 -33.69 15.32 -9.23
N ILE A 627 -33.81 14.12 -8.65
CA ILE A 627 -33.87 12.84 -9.39
C ILE A 627 -35.00 12.82 -10.45
N PRO A 628 -36.26 13.19 -10.13
CA PRO A 628 -37.34 13.14 -11.13
C PRO A 628 -37.04 13.98 -12.38
N ALA A 629 -36.56 15.22 -12.19
CA ALA A 629 -36.23 16.12 -13.29
C ALA A 629 -35.05 15.62 -14.14
N MET A 630 -34.12 14.87 -13.55
CA MET A 630 -33.01 14.24 -14.28
C MET A 630 -33.48 13.04 -15.12
N LEU A 631 -34.40 12.23 -14.59
CA LEU A 631 -34.98 11.08 -15.30
C LEU A 631 -35.81 11.52 -16.51
N ASP A 632 -36.54 12.64 -16.39
CA ASP A 632 -37.39 13.19 -17.46
C ASP A 632 -36.60 13.63 -18.71
N ARG A 633 -35.29 13.87 -18.59
CA ARG A 633 -34.41 14.23 -19.71
C ARG A 633 -34.17 13.05 -20.67
N GLU A 634 -34.13 11.83 -20.15
CA GLU A 634 -33.83 10.61 -20.92
C GLU A 634 -34.79 9.46 -20.55
N PRO A 635 -36.08 9.58 -20.85
CA PRO A 635 -37.13 8.72 -20.29
C PRO A 635 -37.00 7.24 -20.69
N GLU A 636 -36.49 6.94 -21.89
CA GLU A 636 -36.27 5.56 -22.34
C GLU A 636 -35.10 4.89 -21.60
N LEU A 637 -34.04 5.65 -21.32
CA LEU A 637 -32.91 5.15 -20.55
C LEU A 637 -33.29 5.01 -19.07
N ALA A 638 -34.02 5.98 -18.53
CA ALA A 638 -34.57 5.95 -17.17
C ALA A 638 -35.40 4.70 -16.92
N ALA A 639 -36.35 4.35 -17.79
CA ALA A 639 -37.18 3.16 -17.63
C ALA A 639 -36.37 1.85 -17.62
N ARG A 640 -35.36 1.72 -18.50
CA ARG A 640 -34.47 0.56 -18.50
C ARG A 640 -33.64 0.47 -17.21
N MET A 641 -33.03 1.58 -16.81
CA MET A 641 -32.19 1.62 -15.61
C MET A 641 -32.99 1.44 -14.31
N ALA A 642 -34.24 1.89 -14.26
CA ALA A 642 -35.15 1.67 -13.14
C ALA A 642 -35.49 0.18 -12.93
N ASN A 643 -35.79 -0.52 -14.03
CA ASN A 643 -36.05 -1.96 -13.99
C ASN A 643 -34.80 -2.73 -13.56
N ASN A 644 -33.63 -2.31 -14.06
CA ASN A 644 -32.36 -2.84 -13.63
C ASN A 644 -32.18 -2.62 -12.11
N LEU A 645 -32.32 -1.38 -11.60
CA LEU A 645 -32.21 -1.07 -10.18
C LEU A 645 -33.12 -1.95 -9.30
N ARG A 646 -34.38 -2.15 -9.73
CA ARG A 646 -35.34 -3.00 -8.99
C ARG A 646 -34.95 -4.48 -8.99
N ALA A 647 -34.56 -5.01 -10.15
CA ALA A 647 -34.05 -6.39 -10.25
C ALA A 647 -32.78 -6.57 -9.40
N LEU A 648 -31.95 -5.54 -9.32
CA LEU A 648 -30.68 -5.54 -8.61
C LEU A 648 -30.84 -5.51 -7.08
N LEU A 649 -31.75 -4.68 -6.55
CA LEU A 649 -32.04 -4.64 -5.12
C LEU A 649 -32.77 -5.90 -4.62
N GLY A 650 -33.50 -6.59 -5.51
CA GLY A 650 -34.08 -7.90 -5.22
C GLY A 650 -33.05 -9.02 -5.04
N VAL A 651 -31.83 -8.87 -5.60
CA VAL A 651 -30.74 -9.85 -5.50
C VAL A 651 -29.82 -9.55 -4.32
N VAL A 652 -29.32 -8.31 -4.20
CA VAL A 652 -28.31 -7.95 -3.19
C VAL A 652 -28.89 -7.85 -1.77
N GLY A 653 -30.21 -7.61 -1.66
CA GLY A 653 -30.90 -7.42 -0.40
C GLY A 653 -30.58 -6.07 0.26
N VAL A 654 -31.57 -5.51 0.95
CA VAL A 654 -31.42 -4.28 1.74
C VAL A 654 -31.58 -4.67 3.20
N SER A 655 -30.53 -4.47 4.00
CA SER A 655 -30.46 -5.01 5.37
C SER A 655 -31.11 -4.09 6.40
N SER A 656 -30.79 -2.80 6.39
CA SER A 656 -31.29 -1.86 7.40
C SER A 656 -32.73 -1.40 7.13
N SER A 657 -33.44 -1.03 8.21
CA SER A 657 -34.79 -0.45 8.13
C SER A 657 -34.79 0.88 7.39
N GLU A 658 -33.74 1.69 7.57
CA GLU A 658 -33.58 2.98 6.89
C GLU A 658 -33.41 2.80 5.38
N SER A 659 -32.53 1.91 4.94
CA SER A 659 -32.32 1.65 3.52
C SER A 659 -33.60 1.12 2.83
N LYS A 660 -34.44 0.35 3.54
CA LYS A 660 -35.76 -0.08 3.03
C LYS A 660 -36.74 1.09 2.88
N ALA A 661 -36.73 2.05 3.80
CA ALA A 661 -37.54 3.26 3.70
C ALA A 661 -37.07 4.14 2.52
N ARG A 662 -35.75 4.32 2.37
CA ARG A 662 -35.14 5.04 1.23
C ARG A 662 -35.47 4.39 -0.11
N LEU A 663 -35.49 3.05 -0.16
CA LEU A 663 -35.94 2.32 -1.35
C LEU A 663 -37.39 2.65 -1.72
N GLY A 664 -38.31 2.64 -0.75
CA GLY A 664 -39.70 3.02 -0.98
C GLY A 664 -39.84 4.44 -1.52
N GLU A 665 -39.10 5.40 -0.97
CA GLU A 665 -39.06 6.79 -1.45
C GLU A 665 -38.59 6.88 -2.91
N VAL A 666 -37.48 6.20 -3.25
CA VAL A 666 -36.96 6.15 -4.61
C VAL A 666 -37.96 5.49 -5.58
N GLU A 667 -38.58 4.38 -5.19
CA GLU A 667 -39.55 3.70 -6.06
C GLU A 667 -40.73 4.59 -6.44
N GLU A 668 -41.22 5.40 -5.51
CA GLU A 668 -42.28 6.38 -5.81
C GLU A 668 -41.80 7.46 -6.79
N MET A 669 -40.58 7.99 -6.64
CA MET A 669 -40.01 8.97 -7.59
C MET A 669 -39.91 8.41 -9.01
N PHE A 670 -39.51 7.15 -9.14
CA PHE A 670 -39.43 6.47 -10.43
C PHE A 670 -40.80 6.13 -11.03
N LYS A 671 -41.86 5.97 -10.22
CA LYS A 671 -43.26 5.80 -10.69
C LYS A 671 -43.87 7.11 -11.18
N VAL A 672 -43.63 8.22 -10.48
CA VAL A 672 -44.20 9.54 -10.80
C VAL A 672 -43.69 10.10 -12.14
N SER A 673 -42.40 9.90 -12.46
CA SER A 673 -41.84 10.25 -13.78
C SER A 673 -42.47 9.41 -14.92
N GLY A 674 -42.87 8.17 -14.65
CA GLY A 674 -43.61 7.33 -15.60
C GLY A 674 -45.08 7.74 -15.82
N SER A 675 -45.75 8.28 -14.78
CA SER A 675 -47.18 8.60 -14.80
C SER A 675 -47.51 9.97 -15.41
N HIS A 676 -46.61 10.95 -15.33
CA HIS A 676 -46.78 12.25 -16.02
C HIS A 676 -46.95 12.13 -17.54
N ARG A 677 -46.55 10.99 -18.13
CA ARG A 677 -46.78 10.67 -19.55
C ARG A 677 -48.15 10.04 -19.85
N ALA A 678 -48.80 9.35 -18.91
CA ALA A 678 -50.14 8.80 -19.16
C ALA A 678 -51.19 9.91 -19.30
N ALA A 679 -50.99 11.04 -18.60
CA ALA A 679 -51.84 12.23 -18.71
C ALA A 679 -51.47 13.14 -19.91
N GLY A 680 -50.21 13.18 -20.34
CA GLY A 680 -49.77 14.02 -21.46
C GLY A 680 -50.10 13.46 -22.85
N ARG A 681 -50.39 12.16 -22.97
CA ARG A 681 -50.71 11.49 -24.25
C ARG A 681 -52.21 11.46 -24.57
N THR A 682 -53.08 11.75 -23.60
CA THR A 682 -54.55 11.75 -23.76
C THR A 682 -55.14 13.14 -23.99
N GLY A 683 -54.35 14.22 -23.91
CA GLY A 683 -54.82 15.61 -24.04
C GLY A 683 -54.67 16.26 -25.42
N ARG A 684 -54.29 15.50 -26.47
CA ARG A 684 -53.94 16.10 -27.78
C ARG A 684 -54.55 15.37 -28.98
N GLU A 685 -55.85 15.07 -28.94
CA GLU A 685 -56.61 14.66 -30.13
C GLU A 685 -58.10 14.99 -29.97
N HIS A 686 -58.44 16.28 -30.11
CA HIS A 686 -59.74 16.74 -30.62
C HIS A 686 -59.62 18.25 -30.89
N ARG A 687 -59.12 18.61 -32.07
CA ARG A 687 -59.46 19.87 -32.72
C ARG A 687 -59.80 19.55 -34.16
N GLU A 688 -61.09 19.68 -34.44
CA GLU A 688 -61.71 19.51 -35.75
C GLU A 688 -61.03 20.40 -36.80
N LEU A 689 -60.78 19.81 -37.96
CA LEU A 689 -60.32 20.50 -39.17
C LEU A 689 -61.55 20.96 -39.95
N GLU A 690 -61.73 22.28 -40.08
CA GLU A 690 -62.62 22.87 -41.08
C GLU A 690 -61.95 22.87 -42.48
N PRO A 691 -62.72 22.73 -43.58
CA PRO A 691 -62.16 22.52 -44.91
C PRO A 691 -61.86 23.84 -45.65
N ILE A 692 -60.69 23.90 -46.28
CA ILE A 692 -60.26 25.01 -47.14
C ILE A 692 -60.96 24.90 -48.51
N ALA A 693 -61.79 25.89 -48.83
CA ALA A 693 -62.39 26.07 -50.14
C ALA A 693 -61.40 26.69 -51.14
N THR A 694 -61.45 26.17 -52.36
CA THR A 694 -60.70 26.58 -53.54
C THR A 694 -61.44 27.69 -54.27
N GLU A 695 -60.75 28.77 -54.68
CA GLU A 695 -61.26 29.64 -55.73
C GLU A 695 -60.14 30.19 -56.64
N ARG A 696 -60.43 30.19 -57.94
CA ARG A 696 -59.54 30.48 -59.06
C ARG A 696 -59.63 31.96 -59.49
N ALA A 697 -58.46 32.49 -59.86
CA ALA A 697 -58.16 33.35 -61.02
C ALA A 697 -58.74 34.78 -61.14
N ARG A 698 -57.85 35.78 -61.29
CA ARG A 698 -57.52 36.48 -62.57
C ARG A 698 -56.50 37.65 -62.36
N PRO A 699 -55.91 38.23 -63.44
CA PRO A 699 -54.47 38.58 -63.47
C PRO A 699 -54.12 40.06 -63.74
N ALA A 700 -52.80 40.32 -63.73
CA ALA A 700 -52.01 41.10 -64.71
C ALA A 700 -51.51 42.53 -64.38
N ARG A 701 -50.24 42.74 -64.79
CA ARG A 701 -49.47 43.98 -65.08
C ARG A 701 -49.03 44.83 -63.87
N GLY A 702 -47.78 45.30 -63.76
CA GLY A 702 -46.61 45.26 -64.64
C GLY A 702 -45.65 46.42 -64.33
N ALA A 703 -44.38 46.25 -64.73
CA ALA A 703 -43.33 47.26 -64.94
C ALA A 703 -42.67 47.91 -63.69
N LYS A 704 -41.35 48.18 -63.63
CA LYS A 704 -40.21 48.03 -64.55
C LYS A 704 -38.91 48.36 -63.76
N HIS A 705 -37.79 47.75 -64.21
CA HIS A 705 -36.38 48.21 -64.26
C HIS A 705 -35.77 49.00 -63.07
N ALA A 706 -34.54 48.72 -62.62
CA ALA A 706 -33.35 48.22 -63.32
C ALA A 706 -32.50 47.33 -62.41
#